data_AF-A0A9J7N833-F1
#
_entry.id   AF-A0A9J7N833-F1
#
_cell.length_a   1.000
_cell.length_b   1.000
_cell.length_c   1.000
_cell.angle_alpha   90.00
_cell.angle_beta   90.00
_cell.angle_gamma   90.00
#
_symmetry.space_group_name_H-M   'P 1'
#
loop_
_entity.id
_entity.type
_entity.pdbx_description
1 polymer ?
#
loop_
_entity_poly.entity_id
_entity_poly.type
_entity_poly.pdbx_seq_one_letter_code
_entity_poly.pdbx_strand_id
1 'polypeptide(L)'
;MTDITDLDTIFSTWAQDQLGQRYHKLVSVDTTHLSIIKGEETYHEENRKEDDRVSTIKKILVNDLDVASEDELSVENTTKYSCQWSQTKGFRLSSDVSVSVGLPAITGLTAKAGVQFNLSKTKAEARETDESYAHKRKVTLPPHSKVLASMVTRERVYKMTFTLDIFLQGTVSVKMMKDSGKVKTASGDVADIFLQCGKKETFKIDMCPDGKKRVCLTIEGAFEGVRGIEQRVETGELDHETEMKMVHEDLLKNNISAIVEEVKDHHSLSKLLKAMSLKQVIGAGEVQTSKEVSIKETIEIVVGILANKDPTKYLLFVEILEEEGLNEIAKALDPRVKYSASIRGISNLGGVVDHFFTTRKVKEVYKSLETSRGAVIYGISGSGKTQLAYKVASDYARFNPGAVVWVMDGSSRDKLNEEVQNLQQRLSGGSEDGNSHISSLVNQRSHVLLIIDDLSATVAIPNDILNSSAKLIVTTQNSSFNLPTADSIVMEGFTEEEAVKFLSKGMSSDIPRDGIDELARSFSCLPLGLAAARATIQQCSMTFPEYIQLLNSGKEAMAQTREREDQWLQAHYHKAEHQDAGRTIFAALGVAIDKLDDQYKSMLQLCAFLKPRDIPFLILRDALKAASPASRLAYHHEFAGQLKERSLGWIKGFGVNRRLSIHGVTQTAIGLRMDEEQKMSCINMLLEILVKFFSKDNRYFVAHNFSMSLMPHVERVLEHAEGMSMGPIYPLMKSMLLGVYGFLHTQKETRGLSERPLQDAKKLLLQFADIEPQALQAKVSEENITSEDSPREEARELYKALSTKSRSLKDHFLQDTVIGMIITEQQFRAIQDKLTPKDRSEMDSMVKSYDSLTLEMYQKLADNRLALPVETLKDVFLPELYISTIYTLGRTIFYLSEYPPGSERRAPFIRDLQVAYYLCEEVAKATSCTLLHTFLSKAEGLNKLLLEVEGKAKEQVIPDLQEAEDYYRKMLGDKTEYYEFGLLKRVGPDVHTNIRCHEKLVKCYRAMLLNAEEEKKNAFIKKGQAECDRMLKLVEDEIHAGNLNPPQRLAAYYITAGQFMMDDGKPELLDKAEEMFKKGYKVELKKKTYHPLMESALKGLIEVYMAKKELPRALVCGRHLLQLSVDHWPDKRSAVEDKLVKIYFQAWKVYKKEDS
;
A
#
# COMPACT_ATOMS: atom_id res chain seq x y z
N MET A 1 25.95 -32.75 -45.64
CA MET A 1 27.05 -32.10 -46.37
C MET A 1 26.49 -31.69 -47.72
N THR A 2 26.59 -30.42 -48.10
CA THR A 2 26.18 -29.90 -49.41
C THR A 2 27.20 -30.32 -50.46
N ASP A 3 26.75 -31.01 -51.50
CA ASP A 3 27.59 -31.52 -52.59
C ASP A 3 27.63 -30.50 -53.74
N ILE A 4 28.48 -29.48 -53.60
CA ILE A 4 28.57 -28.35 -54.53
C ILE A 4 29.90 -28.40 -55.28
N THR A 5 29.81 -28.51 -56.61
CA THR A 5 30.97 -28.54 -57.51
C THR A 5 31.33 -27.12 -57.95
N ASP A 6 32.58 -26.70 -57.71
CA ASP A 6 33.08 -25.40 -58.15
C ASP A 6 33.55 -25.45 -59.61
N LEU A 7 32.85 -24.72 -60.48
CA LEU A 7 33.14 -24.68 -61.91
C LEU A 7 34.47 -23.98 -62.22
N ASP A 8 34.90 -23.04 -61.39
CA ASP A 8 36.20 -22.37 -61.56
C ASP A 8 37.36 -23.36 -61.42
N THR A 9 37.17 -24.41 -60.62
CA THR A 9 38.17 -25.48 -60.48
C THR A 9 38.28 -26.30 -61.77
N ILE A 10 37.16 -26.58 -62.44
CA ILE A 10 37.16 -27.28 -63.74
C ILE A 10 37.84 -26.41 -64.81
N PHE A 11 37.47 -25.12 -64.86
CA PHE A 11 38.03 -24.17 -65.82
C PHE A 11 39.52 -23.90 -65.62
N SER A 12 39.97 -23.75 -64.36
CA SER A 12 41.39 -23.56 -64.05
C SER A 12 42.22 -24.80 -64.35
N THR A 13 41.72 -26.00 -64.06
CA THR A 13 42.40 -27.27 -64.39
C THR A 13 42.60 -27.39 -65.90
N TRP A 14 41.54 -27.17 -66.68
CA TRP A 14 41.62 -27.18 -68.14
C TRP A 14 42.63 -26.13 -68.66
N ALA A 15 42.56 -24.90 -68.17
CA ALA A 15 43.46 -23.83 -68.60
C ALA A 15 44.93 -24.12 -68.24
N GLN A 16 45.19 -24.76 -67.10
CA GLN A 16 46.53 -25.18 -66.69
C GLN A 16 47.10 -26.26 -67.63
N ASP A 17 46.28 -27.21 -68.09
CA ASP A 17 46.69 -28.21 -69.06
C ASP A 17 47.00 -27.58 -70.44
N GLN A 18 46.22 -26.58 -70.88
CA GLN A 18 46.45 -25.88 -72.15
C GLN A 18 47.66 -24.93 -72.11
N LEU A 19 47.87 -24.22 -71.01
CA LEU A 19 48.92 -23.19 -70.88
C LEU A 19 50.25 -23.74 -70.33
N GLY A 20 50.22 -24.95 -69.79
CA GLY A 20 51.35 -25.67 -69.19
C GLY A 20 51.40 -25.51 -67.66
N GLN A 21 51.86 -26.56 -66.99
CA GLN A 21 51.85 -26.75 -65.51
C GLN A 21 52.47 -25.62 -64.68
N ARG A 22 53.27 -24.73 -65.28
CA ARG A 22 53.84 -23.56 -64.58
C ARG A 22 52.81 -22.46 -64.31
N TYR A 23 51.66 -22.42 -65.01
CA TYR A 23 50.58 -21.46 -64.78
C TYR A 23 49.47 -22.09 -63.93
N HIS A 24 49.62 -22.06 -62.61
CA HIS A 24 48.78 -22.81 -61.66
C HIS A 24 47.87 -21.93 -60.78
N LYS A 25 48.00 -20.59 -60.82
CA LYS A 25 47.16 -19.69 -60.01
C LYS A 25 46.06 -19.04 -60.87
N LEU A 26 44.79 -19.33 -60.56
CA LEU A 26 43.65 -18.70 -61.21
C LEU A 26 43.58 -17.21 -60.85
N VAL A 27 43.46 -16.35 -61.86
CA VAL A 27 43.30 -14.90 -61.70
C VAL A 27 41.85 -14.50 -61.90
N SER A 28 41.23 -14.95 -62.98
CA SER A 28 39.83 -14.66 -63.30
C SER A 28 39.29 -15.64 -64.34
N VAL A 29 38.01 -15.94 -64.24
CA VAL A 29 37.24 -16.62 -65.29
C VAL A 29 36.32 -15.58 -65.93
N ASP A 30 36.53 -15.30 -67.21
CA ASP A 30 35.69 -14.39 -67.99
C ASP A 30 34.62 -15.19 -68.73
N THR A 31 33.37 -14.96 -68.32
CA THR A 31 32.16 -15.63 -68.80
C THR A 31 31.32 -14.73 -69.71
N THR A 32 31.87 -13.60 -70.20
CA THR A 32 31.15 -12.62 -71.04
C THR A 32 30.55 -13.24 -72.31
N HIS A 33 31.16 -14.30 -72.84
CA HIS A 33 30.69 -15.03 -74.03
C HIS A 33 30.06 -16.40 -73.71
N LEU A 34 29.75 -16.63 -72.43
CA LEU A 34 29.04 -17.82 -71.95
C LEU A 34 27.56 -17.47 -71.76
N SER A 35 26.69 -18.10 -72.55
CA SER A 35 25.24 -18.03 -72.35
C SER A 35 24.80 -19.07 -71.33
N ILE A 36 24.05 -18.63 -70.34
CA ILE A 36 23.50 -19.47 -69.28
C ILE A 36 21.98 -19.45 -69.43
N ILE A 37 21.45 -20.59 -69.83
CA ILE A 37 20.04 -20.72 -70.22
C ILE A 37 19.34 -21.57 -69.17
N LYS A 38 18.23 -21.05 -68.64
CA LYS A 38 17.37 -21.78 -67.73
C LYS A 38 16.73 -22.98 -68.46
N GLY A 39 16.83 -24.16 -67.84
CA GLY A 39 16.13 -25.35 -68.25
C GLY A 39 14.80 -25.55 -67.52
N GLU A 40 14.36 -26.81 -67.45
CA GLU A 40 13.14 -27.17 -66.75
C GLU A 40 13.37 -27.15 -65.23
N GLU A 41 12.39 -26.64 -64.50
CA GLU A 41 12.37 -26.64 -63.04
C GLU A 41 11.24 -27.56 -62.57
N THR A 42 11.57 -28.53 -61.73
CA THR A 42 10.62 -29.54 -61.25
C THR A 42 10.59 -29.52 -59.72
N TYR A 43 9.40 -29.34 -59.15
CA TYR A 43 9.17 -29.53 -57.73
C TYR A 43 8.65 -30.94 -57.47
N HIS A 44 9.31 -31.67 -56.59
CA HIS A 44 8.98 -33.07 -56.29
C HIS A 44 7.87 -33.12 -55.23
N GLU A 45 6.61 -33.05 -55.67
CA GLU A 45 5.43 -33.08 -54.78
C GLU A 45 5.38 -34.33 -53.89
N GLU A 46 5.94 -35.45 -54.35
CA GLU A 46 6.09 -36.68 -53.57
C GLU A 46 6.89 -36.52 -52.27
N ASN A 47 7.75 -35.48 -52.19
CA ASN A 47 8.57 -35.17 -51.02
C ASN A 47 8.00 -34.02 -50.17
N ARG A 48 6.76 -33.59 -50.45
CA ARG A 48 6.12 -32.50 -49.73
C ARG A 48 5.80 -32.88 -48.28
N LYS A 49 6.21 -32.02 -47.34
CA LYS A 49 5.85 -32.08 -45.92
C LYS A 49 5.14 -30.81 -45.50
N GLU A 50 4.14 -30.95 -44.64
CA GLU A 50 3.38 -29.85 -44.06
C GLU A 50 3.49 -29.91 -42.54
N ASP A 51 3.92 -28.80 -41.93
CA ASP A 51 4.01 -28.62 -40.48
C ASP A 51 3.22 -27.37 -40.06
N ASP A 52 2.72 -27.35 -38.83
CA ASP A 52 2.09 -26.16 -38.23
C ASP A 52 3.04 -25.54 -37.18
N ARG A 53 3.30 -24.23 -37.26
CA ARG A 53 3.95 -23.44 -36.21
C ARG A 53 2.88 -22.69 -35.42
N VAL A 54 2.88 -22.81 -34.09
CA VAL A 54 1.89 -22.16 -33.22
C VAL A 54 2.57 -21.16 -32.30
N SER A 55 2.06 -19.93 -32.23
CA SER A 55 2.48 -18.90 -31.28
C SER A 55 1.27 -18.34 -30.53
N THR A 56 1.42 -18.06 -29.24
CA THR A 56 0.32 -17.58 -28.38
C THR A 56 0.69 -16.28 -27.68
N ILE A 57 -0.19 -15.28 -27.76
CA ILE A 57 -0.06 -14.01 -27.03
C ILE A 57 -1.19 -13.95 -25.99
N LYS A 58 -0.84 -13.63 -24.73
CA LYS A 58 -1.77 -13.60 -23.61
C LYS A 58 -1.98 -12.18 -23.09
N LYS A 59 -3.23 -11.81 -22.78
CA LYS A 59 -3.59 -10.53 -22.15
C LYS A 59 -4.66 -10.76 -21.08
N ILE A 60 -4.54 -10.07 -19.95
CA ILE A 60 -5.57 -10.06 -18.91
C ILE A 60 -6.57 -8.95 -19.22
N LEU A 61 -7.84 -9.30 -19.26
CA LEU A 61 -8.96 -8.37 -19.43
C LEU A 61 -9.79 -8.32 -18.14
N VAL A 62 -10.20 -7.14 -17.71
CA VAL A 62 -10.86 -6.92 -16.41
C VAL A 62 -12.17 -6.17 -16.60
N ASN A 63 -13.26 -6.69 -16.02
CA ASN A 63 -14.53 -5.99 -15.94
C ASN A 63 -14.93 -5.75 -14.48
N ASP A 64 -14.75 -4.53 -14.01
CA ASP A 64 -15.12 -4.09 -12.66
C ASP A 64 -16.55 -3.51 -12.59
N LEU A 65 -17.34 -3.64 -13.66
CA LEU A 65 -18.70 -3.10 -13.75
C LEU A 65 -19.74 -4.14 -13.34
N ASP A 66 -20.89 -3.67 -12.85
CA ASP A 66 -22.05 -4.51 -12.47
C ASP A 66 -22.77 -5.12 -13.69
N VAL A 67 -22.30 -4.83 -14.90
CA VAL A 67 -22.86 -5.28 -16.19
C VAL A 67 -21.75 -5.87 -17.06
N ALA A 68 -22.11 -6.77 -17.97
CA ALA A 68 -21.15 -7.31 -18.92
C ALA A 68 -20.57 -6.18 -19.78
N SER A 69 -19.24 -6.16 -19.94
CA SER A 69 -18.54 -5.18 -20.77
C SER A 69 -17.91 -5.85 -21.99
N GLU A 70 -17.72 -5.12 -23.07
CA GLU A 70 -16.93 -5.58 -24.21
C GLU A 70 -15.57 -4.91 -24.15
N ASP A 71 -14.50 -5.71 -24.12
CA ASP A 71 -13.13 -5.20 -24.22
C ASP A 71 -12.49 -5.71 -25.52
N GLU A 72 -11.57 -4.93 -26.09
CA GLU A 72 -10.99 -5.20 -27.41
C GLU A 72 -9.55 -5.72 -27.27
N LEU A 73 -9.34 -6.98 -27.65
CA LEU A 73 -8.00 -7.52 -27.81
C LEU A 73 -7.46 -7.05 -29.16
N SER A 74 -6.47 -6.15 -29.12
CA SER A 74 -5.70 -5.71 -30.27
C SER A 74 -4.30 -6.30 -30.22
N VAL A 75 -3.86 -6.88 -31.33
CA VAL A 75 -2.47 -7.30 -31.52
C VAL A 75 -2.02 -6.79 -32.87
N GLU A 76 -0.88 -6.09 -32.86
CA GLU A 76 -0.13 -5.77 -34.06
C GLU A 76 0.82 -6.93 -34.33
N ASN A 77 0.56 -7.67 -35.40
CA ASN A 77 1.47 -8.73 -35.84
C ASN A 77 1.89 -8.46 -37.28
N THR A 78 3.15 -8.75 -37.59
CA THR A 78 3.69 -8.61 -38.95
C THR A 78 3.83 -10.01 -39.51
N THR A 79 2.99 -10.37 -40.48
CA THR A 79 3.07 -11.72 -41.06
C THR A 79 4.08 -11.72 -42.19
N LYS A 80 5.00 -12.67 -42.17
CA LYS A 80 6.01 -12.85 -43.22
C LYS A 80 5.58 -14.01 -44.12
N TYR A 81 5.00 -13.69 -45.28
CA TYR A 81 4.91 -14.67 -46.36
C TYR A 81 6.32 -14.86 -46.95
N SER A 82 7.02 -15.92 -46.52
CA SER A 82 8.40 -16.17 -46.94
C SER A 82 8.52 -17.45 -47.74
N CYS A 83 9.29 -17.38 -48.83
CA CYS A 83 9.71 -18.53 -49.63
C CYS A 83 11.24 -18.57 -49.67
N GLN A 84 11.81 -19.72 -49.34
CA GLN A 84 13.25 -19.92 -49.30
C GLN A 84 13.65 -21.12 -50.15
N TRP A 85 14.72 -20.96 -50.94
CA TRP A 85 15.35 -22.03 -51.69
C TRP A 85 16.77 -22.23 -51.18
N SER A 86 17.17 -23.49 -51.03
CA SER A 86 18.50 -23.86 -50.61
C SER A 86 19.04 -24.96 -51.50
N GLN A 87 20.31 -24.85 -51.89
CA GLN A 87 20.97 -25.85 -52.71
C GLN A 87 21.48 -26.98 -51.81
N THR A 88 21.10 -28.22 -52.12
CA THR A 88 21.65 -29.42 -51.47
C THR A 88 22.73 -30.05 -52.33
N LYS A 89 22.59 -29.97 -53.66
CA LYS A 89 23.57 -30.43 -54.64
C LYS A 89 23.57 -29.53 -55.88
N GLY A 90 24.74 -29.22 -56.43
CA GLY A 90 24.81 -28.50 -57.70
C GLY A 90 26.15 -27.80 -57.92
N PHE A 91 26.12 -26.60 -58.47
CA PHE A 91 27.32 -25.95 -59.02
C PHE A 91 27.48 -24.52 -58.51
N ARG A 92 28.74 -24.12 -58.33
CA ARG A 92 29.13 -22.75 -57.98
C ARG A 92 30.02 -22.16 -59.05
N LEU A 93 29.85 -20.88 -59.33
CA LEU A 93 30.66 -20.10 -60.25
C LEU A 93 30.99 -18.76 -59.58
N SER A 94 32.22 -18.26 -59.72
CA SER A 94 32.63 -17.01 -59.05
C SER A 94 31.99 -15.75 -59.64
N SER A 95 31.57 -15.79 -60.90
CA SER A 95 30.77 -14.73 -61.51
C SER A 95 29.33 -14.77 -60.96
N ASP A 96 28.78 -13.61 -60.59
CA ASP A 96 27.39 -13.49 -60.13
C ASP A 96 26.41 -13.80 -61.27
N VAL A 97 25.97 -15.05 -61.32
CA VAL A 97 25.04 -15.56 -62.32
C VAL A 97 23.74 -15.90 -61.63
N SER A 98 22.66 -15.23 -62.04
CA SER A 98 21.33 -15.44 -61.48
C SER A 98 20.35 -15.98 -62.52
N VAL A 99 19.60 -17.00 -62.15
CA VAL A 99 18.56 -17.61 -62.97
C VAL A 99 17.21 -17.46 -62.26
N SER A 100 16.16 -17.05 -62.97
CA SER A 100 14.83 -16.91 -62.37
C SER A 100 14.18 -18.27 -62.11
N VAL A 101 13.82 -18.58 -60.87
CA VAL A 101 13.11 -19.81 -60.47
C VAL A 101 11.65 -19.49 -60.18
N GLY A 102 10.75 -20.32 -60.71
CA GLY A 102 9.29 -20.22 -60.51
C GLY A 102 8.86 -20.78 -59.16
N LEU A 103 7.67 -20.41 -58.66
CA LEU A 103 7.09 -20.99 -57.44
C LEU A 103 6.47 -22.36 -57.73
N PRO A 104 6.46 -23.29 -56.75
CA PRO A 104 5.65 -24.51 -56.86
C PRO A 104 4.16 -24.16 -56.93
N ALA A 105 3.37 -25.02 -57.58
CA ALA A 105 1.92 -24.84 -57.76
C ALA A 105 1.11 -25.12 -56.48
N ILE A 106 1.46 -24.47 -55.38
CA ILE A 106 0.73 -24.53 -54.12
C ILE A 106 -0.27 -23.37 -54.10
N THR A 107 -1.56 -23.71 -54.05
CA THR A 107 -2.66 -22.73 -53.99
C THR A 107 -2.35 -21.62 -53.00
N GLY A 108 -2.46 -20.36 -53.41
CA GLY A 108 -2.36 -19.15 -52.58
C GLY A 108 -0.99 -18.82 -51.96
N LEU A 109 0.10 -19.47 -52.39
CA LEU A 109 1.43 -18.88 -52.31
C LEU A 109 1.56 -17.87 -53.45
N THR A 110 1.73 -16.59 -53.14
CA THR A 110 1.86 -15.51 -54.13
C THR A 110 3.16 -14.76 -53.89
N ALA A 111 4.08 -14.82 -54.84
CA ALA A 111 5.25 -13.93 -54.89
C ALA A 111 5.09 -12.97 -56.07
N LYS A 112 5.34 -11.68 -55.84
CA LYS A 112 5.40 -10.68 -56.91
C LYS A 112 6.68 -10.90 -57.72
N ALA A 113 6.55 -11.63 -58.83
CA ALA A 113 7.60 -11.90 -59.84
C ALA A 113 8.68 -12.93 -59.44
N GLY A 114 9.18 -13.68 -60.44
CA GLY A 114 10.10 -14.82 -60.28
C GLY A 114 11.38 -14.47 -59.51
N VAL A 115 11.83 -15.41 -58.67
CA VAL A 115 12.96 -15.21 -57.75
C VAL A 115 14.28 -15.49 -58.46
N GLN A 116 15.26 -14.59 -58.35
CA GLN A 116 16.59 -14.82 -58.90
C GLN A 116 17.42 -15.75 -58.00
N PHE A 117 17.70 -16.94 -58.49
CA PHE A 117 18.58 -17.93 -57.87
C PHE A 117 20.01 -17.73 -58.35
N ASN A 118 20.91 -17.31 -57.46
CA ASN A 118 22.30 -16.99 -57.81
C ASN A 118 23.25 -18.16 -57.52
N LEU A 119 23.99 -18.61 -58.54
CA LEU A 119 24.95 -19.72 -58.46
C LEU A 119 26.21 -19.40 -57.66
N SER A 120 26.45 -18.14 -57.28
CA SER A 120 27.57 -17.76 -56.42
C SER A 120 27.30 -18.02 -54.92
N LYS A 121 26.03 -18.30 -54.55
CA LYS A 121 25.54 -18.49 -53.17
C LYS A 121 24.87 -19.85 -52.98
N THR A 122 24.98 -20.42 -51.78
CA THR A 122 24.39 -21.75 -51.44
C THR A 122 22.93 -21.69 -50.99
N LYS A 123 22.41 -20.48 -50.74
CA LYS A 123 21.01 -20.20 -50.40
C LYS A 123 20.52 -18.98 -51.17
N ALA A 124 19.29 -19.05 -51.67
CA ALA A 124 18.58 -17.93 -52.26
C ALA A 124 17.30 -17.67 -51.45
N GLU A 125 17.17 -16.45 -50.92
CA GLU A 125 16.00 -16.02 -50.15
C GLU A 125 15.26 -14.94 -50.94
N ALA A 126 13.93 -15.05 -50.98
CA ALA A 126 13.06 -13.94 -51.34
C ALA A 126 12.30 -13.47 -50.09
N ARG A 127 12.60 -12.25 -49.62
CA ARG A 127 11.81 -11.44 -48.68
C ARG A 127 11.25 -10.24 -49.45
N GLU A 128 10.07 -9.67 -49.20
CA GLU A 128 8.93 -9.90 -48.31
C GLU A 128 7.83 -8.95 -48.83
N THR A 129 6.54 -9.29 -48.68
CA THR A 129 5.55 -8.26 -48.34
C THR A 129 5.32 -8.38 -46.85
N ASP A 130 5.90 -7.47 -46.07
CA ASP A 130 5.50 -7.28 -44.69
C ASP A 130 4.10 -6.67 -44.72
N GLU A 131 3.10 -7.45 -44.33
CA GLU A 131 1.79 -6.88 -44.05
C GLU A 131 1.60 -6.87 -42.54
N SER A 132 1.74 -5.67 -41.97
CA SER A 132 1.38 -5.36 -40.59
C SER A 132 -0.15 -5.23 -40.54
N TYR A 133 -0.81 -6.14 -39.83
CA TYR A 133 -2.24 -6.05 -39.59
C TYR A 133 -2.50 -5.94 -38.09
N ALA A 134 -3.31 -4.96 -37.69
CA ALA A 134 -3.87 -4.89 -36.36
C ALA A 134 -5.19 -5.69 -36.35
N HIS A 135 -5.17 -6.90 -35.79
CA HIS A 135 -6.40 -7.65 -35.57
C HIS A 135 -7.03 -7.23 -34.24
N LYS A 136 -8.30 -6.81 -34.32
CA LYS A 136 -9.12 -6.40 -33.20
C LYS A 136 -10.27 -7.38 -33.01
N ARG A 137 -10.35 -8.03 -31.84
CA ARG A 137 -11.47 -8.92 -31.48
C ARG A 137 -12.08 -8.45 -30.17
N LYS A 138 -13.40 -8.30 -30.17
CA LYS A 138 -14.18 -8.00 -28.98
C LYS A 138 -14.35 -9.26 -28.14
N VAL A 139 -14.04 -9.15 -26.85
CA VAL A 139 -14.25 -10.18 -25.84
C VAL A 139 -15.29 -9.65 -24.87
N THR A 140 -16.39 -10.40 -24.70
CA THR A 140 -17.41 -10.06 -23.71
C THR A 140 -16.97 -10.56 -22.35
N LEU A 141 -16.87 -9.65 -21.39
CA LEU A 141 -16.46 -9.91 -20.02
C LEU A 141 -17.69 -9.88 -19.11
N PRO A 142 -17.99 -10.97 -18.38
CA PRO A 142 -19.01 -10.95 -17.33
C PRO A 142 -18.76 -9.86 -16.28
N PRO A 143 -19.80 -9.38 -15.56
CA PRO A 143 -19.62 -8.47 -14.43
C PRO A 143 -18.62 -9.03 -13.42
N HIS A 144 -17.76 -8.17 -12.86
CA HIS A 144 -16.78 -8.51 -11.82
C HIS A 144 -15.86 -9.69 -12.17
N SER A 145 -15.48 -9.82 -13.45
CA SER A 145 -14.68 -10.95 -13.93
C SER A 145 -13.31 -10.51 -14.44
N LYS A 146 -12.34 -11.43 -14.32
CA LYS A 146 -11.03 -11.35 -14.98
C LYS A 146 -10.89 -12.54 -15.91
N VAL A 147 -10.62 -12.26 -17.18
CA VAL A 147 -10.51 -13.28 -18.21
C VAL A 147 -9.12 -13.23 -18.81
N LEU A 148 -8.47 -14.40 -18.91
CA LEU A 148 -7.25 -14.54 -19.69
C LEU A 148 -7.65 -14.71 -21.15
N ALA A 149 -7.40 -13.69 -21.97
CA ALA A 149 -7.56 -13.78 -23.42
C ALA A 149 -6.22 -14.19 -24.05
N SER A 150 -6.22 -15.32 -24.76
CA SER A 150 -5.08 -15.85 -25.48
C SER A 150 -5.37 -15.79 -26.98
N MET A 151 -4.57 -15.06 -27.75
CA MET A 151 -4.61 -15.15 -29.20
C MET A 151 -3.60 -16.19 -29.68
N VAL A 152 -4.11 -17.30 -30.20
CA VAL A 152 -3.33 -18.39 -30.78
C VAL A 152 -3.24 -18.16 -32.27
N THR A 153 -2.02 -18.02 -32.80
CA THR A 153 -1.70 -17.87 -34.22
C THR A 153 -1.05 -19.16 -34.70
N ARG A 154 -1.63 -19.79 -35.73
CA ARG A 154 -1.08 -20.97 -36.39
C ARG A 154 -0.66 -20.63 -37.81
N GLU A 155 0.60 -20.89 -38.14
CA GLU A 155 1.20 -20.74 -39.47
C GLU A 155 1.48 -22.12 -40.08
N ARG A 156 1.17 -22.33 -41.37
CA ARG A 156 1.50 -23.58 -42.05
C ARG A 156 2.78 -23.46 -42.85
N VAL A 157 3.69 -24.41 -42.66
CA VAL A 157 5.01 -24.48 -43.30
C VAL A 157 5.03 -25.65 -44.27
N TYR A 158 5.39 -25.37 -45.53
CA TYR A 158 5.50 -26.34 -46.61
C TYR A 158 6.97 -26.55 -46.93
N LYS A 159 7.42 -27.81 -46.95
CA LYS A 159 8.79 -28.18 -47.34
C LYS A 159 8.76 -29.19 -48.47
N MET A 160 9.57 -29.00 -49.50
CA MET A 160 9.72 -29.96 -50.61
C MET A 160 11.10 -29.87 -51.24
N THR A 161 11.46 -30.85 -52.06
CA THR A 161 12.67 -30.80 -52.88
C THR A 161 12.37 -30.31 -54.28
N PHE A 162 13.35 -29.69 -54.95
CA PHE A 162 13.23 -29.24 -56.33
C PHE A 162 14.50 -29.58 -57.12
N THR A 163 14.34 -29.75 -58.42
CA THR A 163 15.42 -29.84 -59.40
C THR A 163 15.33 -28.69 -60.40
N LEU A 164 16.48 -28.18 -60.83
CA LEU A 164 16.59 -27.13 -61.84
C LEU A 164 17.72 -27.47 -62.80
N ASP A 165 17.40 -27.63 -64.08
CA ASP A 165 18.40 -27.77 -65.11
C ASP A 165 18.92 -26.40 -65.58
N ILE A 166 20.24 -26.29 -65.74
CA ILE A 166 20.91 -25.11 -66.27
C ILE A 166 21.81 -25.53 -67.42
N PHE A 167 21.68 -24.81 -68.54
CA PHE A 167 22.47 -25.07 -69.74
C PHE A 167 23.54 -24.00 -69.92
N LEU A 168 24.80 -24.43 -70.03
CA LEU A 168 25.95 -23.58 -70.35
C LEU A 168 26.31 -23.76 -71.83
N GLN A 169 26.38 -22.67 -72.58
CA GLN A 169 26.72 -22.69 -74.00
C GLN A 169 27.59 -21.49 -74.38
N GLY A 170 28.68 -21.74 -75.10
CA GLY A 170 29.61 -20.71 -75.55
C GLY A 170 31.01 -20.87 -74.96
N THR A 171 31.82 -19.81 -75.07
CA THR A 171 33.25 -19.88 -74.75
C THR A 171 33.57 -19.17 -73.45
N VAL A 172 34.44 -19.79 -72.64
CA VAL A 172 34.98 -19.21 -71.42
C VAL A 172 36.45 -18.86 -71.63
N SER A 173 36.88 -17.70 -71.12
CA SER A 173 38.28 -17.29 -71.15
C SER A 173 38.86 -17.29 -69.73
N VAL A 174 39.83 -18.17 -69.49
CA VAL A 174 40.43 -18.40 -68.16
C VAL A 174 41.81 -17.80 -68.11
N LYS A 175 42.04 -16.91 -67.14
CA LYS A 175 43.29 -16.19 -66.98
C LYS A 175 44.10 -16.79 -65.82
N MET A 176 45.28 -17.33 -66.13
CA MET A 176 46.16 -18.04 -65.20
C MET A 176 47.50 -17.32 -65.03
N MET A 177 48.05 -17.33 -63.82
CA MET A 177 49.31 -16.71 -63.44
C MET A 177 50.31 -17.77 -62.96
N LYS A 178 51.59 -17.56 -63.27
CA LYS A 178 52.73 -18.30 -62.69
C LYS A 178 53.42 -17.46 -61.61
N ASP A 179 54.20 -18.08 -60.73
CA ASP A 179 54.86 -17.41 -59.58
C ASP A 179 55.65 -16.14 -59.93
N SER A 180 56.21 -16.06 -61.14
CA SER A 180 56.92 -14.86 -61.61
C SER A 180 56.01 -13.66 -61.94
N GLY A 181 54.72 -13.72 -61.61
CA GLY A 181 53.71 -12.68 -61.88
C GLY A 181 53.24 -12.56 -63.33
N LYS A 182 53.77 -13.38 -64.27
CA LYS A 182 53.35 -13.34 -65.68
C LYS A 182 52.02 -14.07 -65.86
N VAL A 183 51.10 -13.43 -66.59
CA VAL A 183 49.73 -13.92 -66.81
C VAL A 183 49.53 -14.36 -68.25
N LYS A 184 48.79 -15.45 -68.46
CA LYS A 184 48.31 -15.92 -69.77
C LYS A 184 46.82 -16.27 -69.70
N THR A 185 46.14 -16.17 -70.83
CA THR A 185 44.72 -16.52 -70.96
C THR A 185 44.58 -17.69 -71.94
N ALA A 186 43.74 -18.66 -71.59
CA ALA A 186 43.25 -19.71 -72.50
C ALA A 186 41.75 -19.55 -72.69
N SER A 187 41.26 -19.70 -73.91
CA SER A 187 39.84 -19.58 -74.24
C SER A 187 39.36 -20.86 -74.92
N GLY A 188 38.24 -21.42 -74.47
CA GLY A 188 37.73 -22.70 -74.96
C GLY A 188 36.21 -22.77 -74.88
N ASP A 189 35.62 -23.62 -75.71
CA ASP A 189 34.18 -23.90 -75.65
C ASP A 189 33.86 -24.71 -74.40
N VAL A 190 32.82 -24.29 -73.67
CA VAL A 190 32.45 -24.88 -72.38
C VAL A 190 32.14 -26.37 -72.49
N ALA A 191 31.56 -26.84 -73.60
CA ALA A 191 31.24 -28.25 -73.79
C ALA A 191 32.51 -29.10 -73.96
N ASP A 192 33.49 -28.58 -74.70
CA ASP A 192 34.77 -29.27 -74.88
C ASP A 192 35.61 -29.25 -73.59
N ILE A 193 35.54 -28.17 -72.81
CA ILE A 193 36.21 -28.10 -71.50
C ILE A 193 35.66 -29.16 -70.54
N PHE A 194 34.33 -29.28 -70.43
CA PHE A 194 33.71 -30.27 -69.57
C PHE A 194 33.97 -31.70 -70.04
N LEU A 195 34.04 -31.96 -71.36
CA LEU A 195 34.43 -33.27 -71.89
C LEU A 195 35.86 -33.68 -71.50
N GLN A 196 36.77 -32.72 -71.39
CA GLN A 196 38.18 -32.98 -71.04
C GLN A 196 38.41 -33.10 -69.53
N CYS A 197 37.82 -32.19 -68.75
CA CYS A 197 38.18 -32.00 -67.33
C CYS A 197 36.99 -32.17 -66.36
N GLY A 198 35.76 -32.29 -66.87
CA GLY A 198 34.58 -32.52 -66.04
C GLY A 198 34.45 -33.98 -65.59
N LYS A 199 33.82 -34.21 -64.44
CA LYS A 199 33.44 -35.56 -64.00
C LYS A 199 32.20 -36.01 -64.78
N LYS A 200 32.30 -37.10 -65.56
CA LYS A 200 31.23 -37.55 -66.47
C LYS A 200 29.86 -37.77 -65.81
N GLU A 201 29.82 -38.01 -64.50
CA GLU A 201 28.57 -38.23 -63.74
C GLU A 201 27.86 -36.93 -63.31
N THR A 202 28.53 -35.77 -63.42
CA THR A 202 28.00 -34.49 -62.90
C THR A 202 27.45 -33.57 -63.99
N PHE A 203 27.49 -33.93 -65.26
CA PHE A 203 26.95 -33.11 -66.35
C PHE A 203 26.50 -33.97 -67.52
N LYS A 204 25.65 -33.42 -68.39
CA LYS A 204 25.27 -34.04 -69.67
C LYS A 204 25.64 -33.09 -70.82
N ILE A 205 26.19 -33.62 -71.91
CA ILE A 205 26.36 -32.83 -73.14
C ILE A 205 25.09 -33.02 -73.96
N ASP A 206 24.47 -31.91 -74.32
CA ASP A 206 23.28 -31.88 -75.15
C ASP A 206 23.57 -31.15 -76.47
N MET A 207 22.92 -31.58 -77.55
CA MET A 207 23.06 -30.99 -78.88
C MET A 207 21.90 -30.04 -79.12
N CYS A 208 22.21 -28.76 -79.28
CA CYS A 208 21.21 -27.76 -79.60
C CYS A 208 20.65 -27.99 -81.02
N PRO A 209 19.42 -27.55 -81.30
CA PRO A 209 18.83 -27.62 -82.65
C PRO A 209 19.65 -26.90 -83.74
N ASP A 210 20.52 -25.96 -83.35
CA ASP A 210 21.43 -25.22 -84.23
C ASP A 210 22.78 -25.95 -84.48
N GLY A 211 22.94 -27.18 -83.97
CA GLY A 211 24.12 -28.02 -84.13
C GLY A 211 25.26 -27.74 -83.14
N LYS A 212 25.10 -26.79 -82.20
CA LYS A 212 26.11 -26.51 -81.17
C LYS A 212 25.94 -27.39 -79.93
N LYS A 213 27.04 -27.74 -79.27
CA LYS A 213 27.01 -28.48 -78.00
C LYS A 213 26.74 -27.53 -76.83
N ARG A 214 25.97 -27.97 -75.85
CA ARG A 214 25.75 -27.29 -74.56
C ARG A 214 25.94 -28.27 -73.41
N VAL A 215 26.35 -27.75 -72.24
CA VAL A 215 26.49 -28.54 -71.01
C VAL A 215 25.23 -28.34 -70.17
N CYS A 216 24.51 -29.41 -69.89
CA CYS A 216 23.41 -29.42 -68.93
C CYS A 216 23.91 -29.81 -67.54
N LEU A 217 23.58 -28.98 -66.56
CA LEU A 217 23.89 -29.12 -65.15
C LEU A 217 22.57 -29.14 -64.36
N THR A 218 22.30 -30.23 -63.65
CA THR A 218 21.10 -30.35 -62.81
C THR A 218 21.45 -29.94 -61.37
N ILE A 219 20.71 -28.98 -60.85
CA ILE A 219 20.77 -28.53 -59.46
C ILE A 219 19.66 -29.23 -58.68
N GLU A 220 19.96 -29.71 -57.48
CA GLU A 220 18.97 -30.22 -56.52
C GLU A 220 18.96 -29.31 -55.28
N GLY A 221 17.78 -29.05 -54.77
CA GLY A 221 17.62 -28.21 -53.58
C GLY A 221 16.35 -28.49 -52.80
N ALA A 222 16.21 -27.76 -51.70
CA ALA A 222 15.02 -27.74 -50.87
C ALA A 222 14.33 -26.38 -50.91
N PHE A 223 13.01 -26.41 -50.99
CA PHE A 223 12.10 -25.28 -50.88
C PHE A 223 11.39 -25.31 -49.52
N GLU A 224 11.34 -24.17 -48.83
CA GLU A 224 10.48 -23.94 -47.66
C GLU A 224 9.60 -22.72 -47.92
N GLY A 225 8.27 -22.89 -47.87
CA GLY A 225 7.28 -21.83 -48.01
C GLY A 225 6.43 -21.74 -46.75
N VAL A 226 6.19 -20.53 -46.24
CA VAL A 226 5.28 -20.29 -45.12
C VAL A 226 4.01 -19.63 -45.64
N ARG A 227 2.84 -20.23 -45.38
CA ARG A 227 1.55 -19.69 -45.81
C ARG A 227 0.45 -19.97 -44.78
N GLY A 228 -0.40 -18.97 -44.58
CA GLY A 228 -1.71 -19.10 -43.96
C GLY A 228 -1.66 -18.86 -42.46
N ILE A 229 -2.58 -18.02 -41.99
CA ILE A 229 -2.75 -17.68 -40.59
C ILE A 229 -4.12 -18.19 -40.16
N GLU A 230 -4.17 -19.07 -39.17
CA GLU A 230 -5.39 -19.26 -38.38
C GLU A 230 -5.19 -18.57 -37.03
N GLN A 231 -5.99 -17.53 -36.78
CA GLN A 231 -6.02 -16.83 -35.51
C GLN A 231 -7.33 -17.14 -34.79
N ARG A 232 -7.21 -17.67 -33.57
CA ARG A 232 -8.36 -17.84 -32.68
C ARG A 232 -8.08 -17.16 -31.34
N VAL A 233 -9.13 -16.56 -30.79
CA VAL A 233 -9.12 -16.05 -29.42
C VAL A 233 -9.69 -17.14 -28.53
N GLU A 234 -8.88 -17.58 -27.58
CA GLU A 234 -9.31 -18.45 -26.50
C GLU A 234 -9.44 -17.61 -25.24
N THR A 235 -10.51 -17.84 -24.49
CA THR A 235 -10.73 -17.22 -23.18
C THR A 235 -10.75 -18.29 -22.12
N GLY A 236 -9.97 -18.10 -21.05
CA GLY A 236 -9.94 -19.00 -19.90
C GLY A 236 -10.04 -18.23 -18.58
N GLU A 237 -10.38 -18.94 -17.51
CA GLU A 237 -10.24 -18.43 -16.15
C GLU A 237 -8.76 -18.18 -15.84
N LEU A 238 -8.48 -17.03 -15.24
CA LEU A 238 -7.12 -16.65 -14.85
C LEU A 238 -6.80 -17.26 -13.48
N ASP A 239 -5.99 -18.32 -13.46
CA ASP A 239 -5.46 -18.85 -12.20
C ASP A 239 -4.31 -17.97 -11.65
N HIS A 240 -4.07 -18.06 -10.33
CA HIS A 240 -3.06 -17.24 -9.65
C HIS A 240 -1.63 -17.50 -10.16
N GLU A 241 -1.30 -18.74 -10.53
CA GLU A 241 0.04 -19.11 -10.97
C GLU A 241 0.35 -18.51 -12.34
N THR A 242 -0.63 -18.56 -13.25
CA THR A 242 -0.54 -17.98 -14.60
C THR A 242 -0.41 -16.47 -14.54
N GLU A 243 -1.18 -15.78 -13.68
CA GLU A 243 -1.03 -14.34 -13.48
C GLU A 243 0.35 -13.99 -12.89
N MET A 244 0.86 -14.75 -11.92
CA MET A 244 2.22 -14.55 -11.38
C MET A 244 3.29 -14.67 -12.47
N LYS A 245 3.25 -15.74 -13.29
CA LYS A 245 4.21 -15.95 -14.38
C LYS A 245 4.22 -14.79 -15.36
N MET A 246 3.05 -14.27 -15.73
CA MET A 246 2.94 -13.10 -16.62
C MET A 246 3.57 -11.84 -16.01
N VAL A 247 3.34 -11.59 -14.72
CA VAL A 247 3.95 -10.45 -14.00
C VAL A 247 5.47 -10.62 -13.92
N HIS A 248 5.97 -11.82 -13.63
CA HIS A 248 7.40 -12.12 -13.55
C HIS A 248 8.09 -11.95 -14.90
N GLU A 249 7.49 -12.46 -15.97
CA GLU A 249 7.99 -12.32 -17.32
C GLU A 249 8.09 -10.85 -17.76
N ASP A 250 7.05 -10.05 -17.49
CA ASP A 250 7.06 -8.61 -17.77
C ASP A 250 8.17 -7.88 -17.01
N LEU A 251 8.34 -8.18 -15.72
CA LEU A 251 9.41 -7.60 -14.91
C LEU A 251 10.81 -7.96 -15.40
N LEU A 252 11.04 -9.22 -15.79
CA LEU A 252 12.34 -9.64 -16.36
C LEU A 252 12.63 -8.93 -17.67
N LYS A 253 11.66 -8.87 -18.59
CA LYS A 253 11.84 -8.24 -19.91
C LYS A 253 12.10 -6.75 -19.79
N ASN A 254 11.35 -6.05 -18.94
CA ASN A 254 11.47 -4.60 -18.77
C ASN A 254 12.77 -4.18 -18.07
N ASN A 255 13.43 -5.08 -17.33
CA ASN A 255 14.64 -4.76 -16.55
C ASN A 255 15.90 -5.47 -17.06
N ILE A 256 15.86 -6.12 -18.23
CA ILE A 256 17.00 -6.89 -18.73
C ILE A 256 18.27 -6.05 -18.90
N SER A 257 18.14 -4.82 -19.39
CA SER A 257 19.26 -3.89 -19.57
C SER A 257 19.92 -3.52 -18.23
N ALA A 258 19.11 -3.30 -17.18
CA ALA A 258 19.62 -2.98 -15.84
C ALA A 258 20.37 -4.18 -15.22
N ILE A 259 19.88 -5.41 -15.45
CA ILE A 259 20.57 -6.64 -15.01
C ILE A 259 21.93 -6.77 -15.70
N VAL A 260 22.00 -6.47 -17.00
CA VAL A 260 23.26 -6.49 -17.77
C VAL A 260 24.25 -5.43 -17.30
N GLU A 261 23.79 -4.22 -16.96
CA GLU A 261 24.66 -3.13 -16.50
C GLU A 261 25.30 -3.40 -15.12
N GLU A 262 24.55 -4.01 -14.19
CA GLU A 262 25.06 -4.24 -12.83
C GLU A 262 25.93 -5.50 -12.75
N VAL A 263 25.71 -6.50 -13.62
CA VAL A 263 26.58 -7.67 -13.77
C VAL A 263 27.79 -7.29 -14.64
N LYS A 264 28.67 -6.48 -14.05
CA LYS A 264 29.78 -5.75 -14.68
C LYS A 264 30.81 -6.61 -15.42
N ASP A 265 30.99 -7.87 -15.02
CA ASP A 265 32.00 -8.77 -15.57
C ASP A 265 31.63 -10.27 -15.46
N HIS A 266 32.40 -11.13 -16.13
CA HIS A 266 32.22 -12.58 -16.08
C HIS A 266 32.43 -13.19 -14.68
N HIS A 267 33.14 -12.51 -13.77
CA HIS A 267 33.34 -12.99 -12.40
C HIS A 267 32.04 -12.85 -11.59
N SER A 268 31.40 -11.68 -11.68
CA SER A 268 30.11 -11.34 -11.09
C SER A 268 29.01 -12.23 -11.66
N LEU A 269 29.02 -12.46 -12.98
CA LEU A 269 28.12 -13.41 -13.65
C LEU A 269 28.32 -14.84 -13.13
N SER A 270 29.56 -15.30 -13.03
CA SER A 270 29.85 -16.65 -12.51
C SER A 270 29.43 -16.81 -11.05
N LYS A 271 29.58 -15.77 -10.23
CA LYS A 271 29.15 -15.75 -8.83
C LYS A 271 27.62 -15.86 -8.72
N LEU A 272 26.91 -15.07 -9.51
CA LEU A 272 25.44 -15.09 -9.58
C LEU A 272 24.92 -16.45 -10.03
N LEU A 273 25.45 -17.01 -11.14
CA LEU A 273 25.03 -18.33 -11.64
C LEU A 273 25.31 -19.46 -10.64
N LYS A 274 26.42 -19.37 -9.88
CA LYS A 274 26.73 -20.32 -8.82
C LYS A 274 25.71 -20.24 -7.68
N ALA A 275 25.32 -19.02 -7.26
CA ALA A 275 24.27 -18.82 -6.26
C ALA A 275 22.90 -19.37 -6.74
N MET A 276 22.56 -19.11 -8.00
CA MET A 276 21.34 -19.65 -8.63
C MET A 276 21.34 -21.18 -8.70
N SER A 277 22.48 -21.81 -8.99
CA SER A 277 22.60 -23.26 -8.99
C SER A 277 22.50 -23.85 -7.57
N LEU A 278 23.15 -23.22 -6.59
CA LEU A 278 23.10 -23.66 -5.17
C LEU A 278 21.68 -23.64 -4.60
N LYS A 279 20.86 -22.64 -4.94
CA LYS A 279 19.44 -22.57 -4.56
C LYS A 279 18.50 -23.28 -5.55
N GLN A 280 19.04 -24.06 -6.48
CA GLN A 280 18.29 -24.83 -7.48
C GLN A 280 17.33 -23.98 -8.33
N VAL A 281 17.65 -22.70 -8.55
CA VAL A 281 16.94 -21.82 -9.49
C VAL A 281 17.22 -22.25 -10.92
N ILE A 282 18.47 -22.62 -11.20
CA ILE A 282 18.93 -23.22 -12.46
C ILE A 282 19.60 -24.57 -12.23
N GLY A 283 19.47 -25.49 -13.19
CA GLY A 283 20.11 -26.79 -13.19
C GLY A 283 21.62 -26.69 -13.41
N ALA A 284 22.37 -27.69 -12.95
CA ALA A 284 23.80 -27.77 -13.20
C ALA A 284 24.06 -27.92 -14.72
N GLY A 285 24.76 -26.94 -15.32
CA GLY A 285 25.07 -26.93 -16.77
C GLY A 285 23.96 -26.40 -17.68
N GLU A 286 22.83 -25.93 -17.13
CA GLU A 286 21.72 -25.34 -17.88
C GLU A 286 22.11 -24.00 -18.55
N VAL A 287 23.15 -23.35 -18.01
CA VAL A 287 23.80 -22.17 -18.56
C VAL A 287 25.31 -22.39 -18.51
N GLN A 288 25.99 -22.28 -19.66
CA GLN A 288 27.44 -22.39 -19.75
C GLN A 288 28.07 -21.00 -19.91
N THR A 289 29.08 -20.70 -19.10
CA THR A 289 29.88 -19.48 -19.25
C THR A 289 31.18 -19.81 -19.98
N SER A 290 31.45 -19.12 -21.10
CA SER A 290 32.75 -19.12 -21.76
C SER A 290 33.21 -17.67 -21.95
N LYS A 291 34.52 -17.45 -22.13
CA LYS A 291 35.05 -16.10 -22.46
C LYS A 291 34.69 -15.63 -23.88
N GLU A 292 34.09 -16.50 -24.70
CA GLU A 292 33.72 -16.22 -26.10
C GLU A 292 32.26 -15.76 -26.25
N VAL A 293 31.40 -16.01 -25.25
CA VAL A 293 29.97 -15.63 -25.25
C VAL A 293 29.77 -14.34 -24.46
N SER A 294 28.97 -13.40 -24.97
CA SER A 294 28.76 -12.12 -24.30
C SER A 294 27.94 -12.26 -23.00
N ILE A 295 28.19 -11.39 -22.02
CA ILE A 295 27.43 -11.32 -20.76
C ILE A 295 25.94 -11.09 -21.05
N LYS A 296 25.64 -10.23 -22.03
CA LYS A 296 24.28 -9.92 -22.47
C LYS A 296 23.54 -11.16 -22.97
N GLU A 297 24.14 -11.93 -23.88
CA GLU A 297 23.53 -13.18 -24.40
C GLU A 297 23.30 -14.19 -23.27
N THR A 298 24.23 -14.28 -22.32
CA THR A 298 24.08 -15.20 -21.17
C THR A 298 22.92 -14.78 -20.26
N ILE A 299 22.75 -13.49 -20.00
CA ILE A 299 21.64 -12.96 -19.20
C ILE A 299 20.30 -13.12 -19.92
N GLU A 300 20.27 -12.92 -21.24
CA GLU A 300 19.09 -13.18 -22.07
C GLU A 300 18.65 -14.65 -22.00
N ILE A 301 19.61 -15.58 -22.01
CA ILE A 301 19.35 -17.01 -21.79
C ILE A 301 18.77 -17.25 -20.38
N VAL A 302 19.38 -16.66 -19.35
CA VAL A 302 18.91 -16.79 -17.95
C VAL A 302 17.47 -16.26 -17.80
N VAL A 303 17.17 -15.11 -18.38
CA VAL A 303 15.83 -14.50 -18.40
C VAL A 303 14.83 -15.43 -19.11
N GLY A 304 15.20 -15.97 -20.26
CA GLY A 304 14.38 -16.93 -20.99
C GLY A 304 14.09 -18.21 -20.19
N ILE A 305 15.05 -18.68 -19.41
CA ILE A 305 14.87 -19.83 -18.50
C ILE A 305 13.92 -19.45 -17.36
N LEU A 306 14.15 -18.32 -16.70
CA LEU A 306 13.35 -17.88 -15.54
C LEU A 306 11.89 -17.60 -15.90
N ALA A 307 11.63 -17.03 -17.08
CA ALA A 307 10.26 -16.75 -17.56
C ALA A 307 9.41 -18.02 -17.71
N ASN A 308 10.04 -19.18 -17.91
CA ASN A 308 9.35 -20.46 -18.11
C ASN A 308 9.35 -21.35 -16.85
N LYS A 309 9.99 -20.92 -15.76
CA LYS A 309 10.06 -21.70 -14.52
C LYS A 309 8.90 -21.40 -13.57
N ASP A 310 8.77 -22.25 -12.57
CA ASP A 310 7.81 -22.07 -11.47
C ASP A 310 7.98 -20.70 -10.78
N PRO A 311 6.90 -20.00 -10.39
CA PRO A 311 6.97 -18.66 -9.78
C PRO A 311 7.89 -18.58 -8.56
N THR A 312 8.03 -19.68 -7.81
CA THR A 312 8.94 -19.78 -6.65
C THR A 312 10.39 -19.62 -7.08
N LYS A 313 10.78 -20.10 -8.26
CA LYS A 313 12.14 -19.97 -8.80
C LYS A 313 12.47 -18.52 -9.13
N TYR A 314 11.49 -17.75 -9.64
CA TYR A 314 11.63 -16.31 -9.83
C TYR A 314 11.78 -15.58 -8.49
N LEU A 315 10.94 -15.91 -7.50
CA LEU A 315 11.01 -15.28 -6.17
C LEU A 315 12.34 -15.57 -5.46
N LEU A 316 12.88 -16.80 -5.61
CA LEU A 316 14.21 -17.20 -5.18
C LEU A 316 15.32 -16.44 -5.93
N PHE A 317 15.15 -16.19 -7.23
CA PHE A 317 16.09 -15.38 -8.00
C PHE A 317 16.18 -13.95 -7.44
N VAL A 318 15.04 -13.32 -7.17
CA VAL A 318 15.01 -11.99 -6.53
C VAL A 318 15.70 -12.04 -5.16
N GLU A 319 15.60 -13.14 -4.41
CA GLU A 319 16.25 -13.28 -3.09
C GLU A 319 17.76 -13.39 -3.22
N ILE A 320 18.24 -14.15 -4.21
CA ILE A 320 19.66 -14.26 -4.52
C ILE A 320 20.24 -12.88 -4.87
N LEU A 321 19.50 -12.07 -5.64
CA LEU A 321 19.94 -10.71 -5.96
C LEU A 321 20.14 -9.87 -4.68
N GLU A 322 19.22 -9.96 -3.71
CA GLU A 322 19.36 -9.28 -2.40
C GLU A 322 20.57 -9.80 -1.61
N GLU A 323 20.78 -11.12 -1.58
CA GLU A 323 21.92 -11.75 -0.88
C GLU A 323 23.27 -11.39 -1.49
N GLU A 324 23.32 -11.23 -2.82
CA GLU A 324 24.51 -10.80 -3.56
C GLU A 324 24.73 -9.28 -3.52
N GLY A 325 23.84 -8.52 -2.87
CA GLY A 325 23.95 -7.07 -2.67
C GLY A 325 23.40 -6.22 -3.83
N LEU A 326 22.68 -6.84 -4.77
CA LEU A 326 22.07 -6.21 -5.95
C LEU A 326 20.67 -5.65 -5.62
N ASN A 327 20.56 -4.85 -4.55
CA ASN A 327 19.29 -4.44 -3.95
C ASN A 327 18.40 -3.60 -4.88
N GLU A 328 18.99 -2.72 -5.71
CA GLU A 328 18.21 -1.87 -6.62
C GLU A 328 17.53 -2.70 -7.71
N ILE A 329 18.22 -3.71 -8.26
CA ILE A 329 17.63 -4.65 -9.22
C ILE A 329 16.60 -5.53 -8.54
N ALA A 330 16.90 -6.07 -7.36
CA ALA A 330 15.95 -6.90 -6.62
C ALA A 330 14.63 -6.14 -6.35
N LYS A 331 14.73 -4.86 -6.00
CA LYS A 331 13.57 -3.98 -5.81
C LYS A 331 12.83 -3.69 -7.11
N ALA A 332 13.54 -3.51 -8.23
CA ALA A 332 12.93 -3.34 -9.55
C ALA A 332 12.20 -4.61 -10.02
N LEU A 333 12.69 -5.78 -9.62
CA LEU A 333 12.12 -7.10 -9.94
C LEU A 333 11.11 -7.59 -8.88
N ASP A 334 10.82 -6.84 -7.83
CA ASP A 334 9.87 -7.23 -6.79
C ASP A 334 8.43 -7.25 -7.33
N PRO A 335 7.78 -8.42 -7.45
CA PRO A 335 6.48 -8.52 -8.10
C PRO A 335 5.33 -8.13 -7.17
N ARG A 336 5.56 -7.95 -5.87
CA ARG A 336 4.50 -7.75 -4.85
C ARG A 336 3.63 -6.52 -5.12
N VAL A 337 4.22 -5.46 -5.67
CA VAL A 337 3.50 -4.20 -6.00
C VAL A 337 2.82 -4.28 -7.37
N LYS A 338 3.16 -5.27 -8.19
CA LYS A 338 2.58 -5.48 -9.52
C LYS A 338 1.47 -6.52 -9.54
N TYR A 339 1.45 -7.44 -8.57
CA TYR A 339 0.32 -8.36 -8.37
C TYR A 339 -0.99 -7.60 -8.16
N SER A 340 -2.06 -8.12 -8.77
CA SER A 340 -3.40 -7.57 -8.58
C SER A 340 -3.96 -7.90 -7.19
N ALA A 341 -5.07 -7.25 -6.82
CA ALA A 341 -5.68 -7.42 -5.49
C ALA A 341 -6.15 -8.86 -5.21
N SER A 342 -6.39 -9.70 -6.22
CA SER A 342 -6.75 -11.11 -6.05
C SER A 342 -5.58 -11.99 -5.61
N ILE A 343 -4.35 -11.58 -5.95
CA ILE A 343 -3.13 -12.30 -5.57
C ILE A 343 -2.52 -11.75 -4.28
N ARG A 344 -2.71 -10.46 -3.96
CA ARG A 344 -2.15 -9.88 -2.74
C ARG A 344 -2.83 -10.46 -1.51
N GLY A 345 -2.02 -11.13 -0.71
CA GLY A 345 -2.37 -11.67 0.58
C GLY A 345 -2.78 -10.60 1.58
N ILE A 346 -3.44 -11.05 2.64
CA ILE A 346 -3.87 -10.20 3.74
C ILE A 346 -2.73 -10.13 4.75
N SER A 347 -2.16 -8.95 4.99
CA SER A 347 -1.09 -8.81 5.99
C SER A 347 -1.04 -7.46 6.67
N ASN A 348 -0.68 -7.47 7.95
CA ASN A 348 -0.26 -6.31 8.75
C ASN A 348 1.22 -6.42 9.19
N LEU A 349 1.99 -7.33 8.56
CA LEU A 349 3.37 -7.61 8.92
C LEU A 349 4.26 -6.37 8.71
N GLY A 350 5.08 -6.05 9.73
CA GLY A 350 6.11 -5.02 9.64
C GLY A 350 7.34 -5.49 8.85
N GLY A 351 8.21 -4.56 8.48
CA GLY A 351 9.52 -4.90 7.92
C GLY A 351 10.44 -5.52 8.98
N VAL A 352 11.37 -6.37 8.53
CA VAL A 352 12.53 -6.77 9.35
C VAL A 352 13.54 -5.61 9.42
N VAL A 353 14.39 -5.59 10.43
CA VAL A 353 15.49 -4.61 10.51
C VAL A 353 16.43 -4.74 9.30
N ASP A 354 16.92 -3.62 8.77
CA ASP A 354 17.81 -3.57 7.59
C ASP A 354 19.08 -4.42 7.77
N HIS A 355 19.51 -4.61 9.02
CA HIS A 355 20.69 -5.39 9.36
C HIS A 355 20.37 -6.82 9.81
N PHE A 356 19.23 -7.38 9.42
CA PHE A 356 18.86 -8.74 9.80
C PHE A 356 19.95 -9.76 9.37
N PHE A 357 20.21 -10.74 10.25
CA PHE A 357 21.17 -11.81 10.00
C PHE A 357 20.47 -13.15 10.03
N THR A 358 20.63 -13.91 8.94
CA THR A 358 20.00 -15.23 8.79
C THR A 358 20.70 -16.25 9.70
N THR A 359 20.16 -16.40 10.92
CA THR A 359 20.57 -17.44 11.88
C THR A 359 20.06 -18.83 11.45
N ARG A 360 20.75 -19.88 11.92
CA ARG A 360 20.31 -21.28 11.78
C ARG A 360 18.90 -21.52 12.31
N LYS A 361 18.43 -20.72 13.28
CA LYS A 361 17.08 -20.83 13.86
C LYS A 361 15.96 -20.61 12.84
N VAL A 362 16.21 -19.89 11.74
CA VAL A 362 15.24 -19.76 10.64
C VAL A 362 14.83 -21.14 10.11
N LYS A 363 15.80 -22.05 9.92
CA LYS A 363 15.53 -23.42 9.46
C LYS A 363 14.78 -24.25 10.50
N GLU A 364 15.04 -24.04 11.78
CA GLU A 364 14.29 -24.73 12.86
C GLU A 364 12.83 -24.30 12.88
N VAL A 365 12.54 -23.00 12.75
CA VAL A 365 11.16 -22.49 12.67
C VAL A 365 10.48 -23.04 11.41
N TYR A 366 11.13 -23.01 10.24
CA TYR A 366 10.56 -23.59 9.02
C TYR A 366 10.28 -25.08 9.16
N LYS A 367 11.24 -25.85 9.70
CA LYS A 367 11.05 -27.27 9.96
C LYS A 367 9.84 -27.49 10.87
N SER A 368 9.68 -26.69 11.91
CA SER A 368 8.52 -26.76 12.80
C SER A 368 7.20 -26.40 12.10
N LEU A 369 7.21 -25.39 11.22
CA LEU A 369 6.05 -25.07 10.39
C LEU A 369 5.74 -26.16 9.34
N GLU A 370 6.72 -26.97 8.95
CA GLU A 370 6.54 -28.13 8.05
C GLU A 370 6.04 -29.37 8.79
N THR A 371 6.63 -29.71 9.94
CA THR A 371 6.34 -30.95 10.69
C THR A 371 5.23 -30.81 11.71
N SER A 372 4.97 -29.60 12.19
CA SER A 372 4.02 -29.27 13.26
C SER A 372 3.08 -28.13 12.81
N ARG A 373 2.15 -27.69 13.67
CA ARG A 373 1.24 -26.59 13.35
C ARG A 373 1.85 -25.21 13.62
N GLY A 374 2.89 -25.12 14.43
CA GLY A 374 3.48 -23.83 14.75
C GLY A 374 4.81 -23.94 15.45
N ALA A 375 5.37 -22.79 15.79
CA ALA A 375 6.59 -22.66 16.58
C ALA A 375 6.36 -21.71 17.75
N VAL A 376 6.72 -22.15 18.95
CA VAL A 376 6.80 -21.29 20.14
C VAL A 376 8.25 -20.86 20.30
N ILE A 377 8.54 -19.61 19.96
CA ILE A 377 9.86 -19.01 20.09
C ILE A 377 9.94 -18.33 21.45
N TYR A 378 10.68 -18.92 22.38
CA TYR A 378 10.85 -18.35 23.71
C TYR A 378 12.30 -18.02 24.01
N GLY A 379 12.51 -17.05 24.90
CA GLY A 379 13.85 -16.59 25.26
C GLY A 379 13.82 -15.17 25.82
N ILE A 380 14.98 -14.71 26.27
CA ILE A 380 15.12 -13.44 26.96
C ILE A 380 14.89 -12.23 26.04
N SER A 381 14.63 -11.06 26.62
CA SER A 381 14.45 -9.84 25.85
C SER A 381 15.75 -9.46 25.10
N GLY A 382 15.62 -8.96 23.87
CA GLY A 382 16.76 -8.64 23.00
C GLY A 382 17.40 -9.83 22.26
N SER A 383 16.92 -11.07 22.45
CA SER A 383 17.47 -12.25 21.76
C SER A 383 17.08 -12.39 20.28
N GLY A 384 16.17 -11.53 19.77
CA GLY A 384 15.79 -11.50 18.35
C GLY A 384 14.52 -12.28 17.97
N LYS A 385 13.72 -12.75 18.95
CA LYS A 385 12.49 -13.54 18.73
C LYS A 385 11.53 -12.92 17.70
N THR A 386 11.15 -11.67 17.91
CA THR A 386 10.21 -10.94 17.02
C THR A 386 10.79 -10.77 15.62
N GLN A 387 12.08 -10.47 15.50
CA GLN A 387 12.74 -10.35 14.20
C GLN A 387 12.83 -11.70 13.47
N LEU A 388 13.07 -12.79 14.19
CA LEU A 388 13.04 -14.14 13.64
C LEU A 388 11.63 -14.50 13.13
N ALA A 389 10.59 -14.24 13.93
CA ALA A 389 9.20 -14.44 13.53
C ALA A 389 8.84 -13.62 12.28
N TYR A 390 9.23 -12.34 12.24
CA TYR A 390 8.94 -11.46 11.11
C TYR A 390 9.71 -11.86 9.86
N LYS A 391 10.96 -12.32 9.98
CA LYS A 391 11.72 -12.85 8.85
C LYS A 391 11.02 -14.06 8.24
N VAL A 392 10.68 -15.06 9.07
CA VAL A 392 10.00 -16.27 8.61
C VAL A 392 8.65 -15.93 7.99
N ALA A 393 7.90 -15.01 8.59
CA ALA A 393 6.61 -14.58 8.08
C ALA A 393 6.72 -13.77 6.78
N SER A 394 7.74 -12.93 6.64
CA SER A 394 8.01 -12.15 5.42
C SER A 394 8.39 -13.08 4.27
N ASP A 395 9.23 -14.08 4.54
CA ASP A 395 9.62 -15.09 3.57
C ASP A 395 8.41 -15.99 3.21
N TYR A 396 7.58 -16.38 4.20
CA TYR A 396 6.34 -17.10 3.97
C TYR A 396 5.38 -16.32 3.07
N ALA A 397 5.18 -15.02 3.31
CA ALA A 397 4.36 -14.14 2.47
C ALA A 397 4.95 -13.95 1.08
N ARG A 398 6.29 -13.91 0.96
CA ARG A 398 6.99 -13.80 -0.33
C ARG A 398 6.72 -15.03 -1.19
N PHE A 399 6.87 -16.23 -0.62
CA PHE A 399 6.67 -17.50 -1.33
C PHE A 399 5.21 -17.90 -1.49
N ASN A 400 4.32 -17.31 -0.69
CA ASN A 400 2.88 -17.50 -0.81
C ASN A 400 2.21 -16.12 -0.95
N PRO A 401 2.26 -15.47 -2.12
CA PRO A 401 1.81 -14.08 -2.27
C PRO A 401 0.35 -13.83 -1.85
N GLY A 402 -0.52 -14.86 -1.97
CA GLY A 402 -1.92 -14.83 -1.52
C GLY A 402 -2.16 -15.26 -0.08
N ALA A 403 -1.11 -15.51 0.70
CA ALA A 403 -1.23 -15.95 2.07
C ALA A 403 -1.77 -14.86 2.99
N VAL A 404 -2.41 -15.29 4.06
CA VAL A 404 -2.77 -14.44 5.18
C VAL A 404 -1.62 -14.47 6.18
N VAL A 405 -0.97 -13.35 6.42
CA VAL A 405 0.13 -13.22 7.38
C VAL A 405 -0.18 -12.11 8.36
N TRP A 406 -0.60 -12.45 9.56
CA TRP A 406 -1.11 -11.47 10.54
C TRP A 406 -0.35 -11.52 11.86
N VAL A 407 -0.02 -10.35 12.40
CA VAL A 407 0.66 -10.16 13.68
C VAL A 407 -0.33 -9.63 14.69
N MET A 408 -0.35 -10.23 15.88
CA MET A 408 -1.20 -9.87 17.01
C MET A 408 -0.33 -9.54 18.22
N ASP A 409 -0.69 -8.51 18.98
CA ASP A 409 -0.01 -8.15 20.23
C ASP A 409 -0.55 -9.04 21.37
N GLY A 410 0.30 -9.93 21.89
CA GLY A 410 0.00 -10.85 22.99
C GLY A 410 0.27 -10.30 24.38
N SER A 411 0.62 -9.02 24.53
CA SER A 411 1.00 -8.42 25.82
C SER A 411 -0.17 -8.26 26.80
N SER A 412 -1.41 -8.15 26.30
CA SER A 412 -2.62 -8.16 27.12
C SER A 412 -3.78 -8.84 26.41
N ARG A 413 -4.76 -9.30 27.19
CA ARG A 413 -5.95 -10.00 26.67
C ARG A 413 -6.79 -9.11 25.76
N ASP A 414 -6.98 -7.85 26.13
CA ASP A 414 -7.83 -6.92 25.38
C ASP A 414 -7.24 -6.62 24.00
N LYS A 415 -5.92 -6.41 23.91
CA LYS A 415 -5.22 -6.20 22.64
C LYS A 415 -5.23 -7.43 21.75
N LEU A 416 -4.98 -8.61 22.33
CA LEU A 416 -5.01 -9.85 21.57
C LEU A 416 -6.40 -10.09 20.97
N ASN A 417 -7.46 -9.82 21.75
CA ASN A 417 -8.84 -9.91 21.27
C ASN A 417 -9.15 -8.87 20.18
N GLU A 418 -8.69 -7.63 20.33
CA GLU A 418 -8.83 -6.58 19.31
C GLU A 418 -8.16 -7.01 17.99
N GLU A 419 -6.95 -7.56 18.04
CA GLU A 419 -6.24 -8.03 16.84
C GLU A 419 -6.87 -9.26 16.20
N VAL A 420 -7.44 -10.18 16.99
CA VAL A 420 -8.23 -11.30 16.47
C VAL A 420 -9.47 -10.81 15.74
N GLN A 421 -10.18 -9.82 16.30
CA GLN A 421 -11.33 -9.19 15.66
C GLN A 421 -10.93 -8.47 14.35
N ASN A 422 -9.82 -7.74 14.35
CA ASN A 422 -9.28 -7.07 13.17
C ASN A 422 -8.94 -8.08 12.05
N LEU A 423 -8.33 -9.21 12.38
CA LEU A 423 -8.04 -10.27 11.42
C LEU A 423 -9.34 -10.90 10.87
N GLN A 424 -10.29 -11.22 11.75
CA GLN A 424 -11.58 -11.79 11.36
C GLN A 424 -12.30 -10.92 10.33
N GLN A 425 -12.39 -9.62 10.63
CA GLN A 425 -12.90 -8.57 9.75
C GLN A 425 -12.19 -8.51 8.39
N ARG A 426 -10.88 -8.78 8.37
CA ARG A 426 -10.08 -8.72 7.15
C ARG A 426 -10.24 -9.98 6.28
N LEU A 427 -10.38 -11.15 6.92
CA LEU A 427 -10.54 -12.45 6.26
C LEU A 427 -11.92 -12.65 5.63
N SER A 428 -12.97 -12.12 6.26
CA SER A 428 -14.33 -12.17 5.74
C SER A 428 -14.55 -11.29 4.51
N GLY A 429 -13.56 -10.46 4.12
CA GLY A 429 -13.71 -9.51 3.04
C GLY A 429 -14.82 -8.47 3.28
N GLY A 430 -15.28 -8.35 4.52
CA GLY A 430 -16.48 -7.60 4.88
C GLY A 430 -17.80 -8.23 4.44
N SER A 431 -17.86 -9.54 4.16
CA SER A 431 -19.03 -10.27 3.64
C SER A 431 -19.47 -11.50 4.45
N GLU A 432 -20.79 -11.66 4.60
CA GLU A 432 -21.56 -12.88 4.94
C GLU A 432 -21.74 -13.41 6.37
N ASP A 433 -20.84 -14.29 6.76
CA ASP A 433 -21.19 -15.27 7.76
C ASP A 433 -20.82 -14.90 9.19
N GLY A 434 -21.80 -14.26 9.82
CA GLY A 434 -21.81 -13.84 11.20
C GLY A 434 -21.99 -14.97 12.22
N ASN A 435 -21.55 -16.15 11.85
CA ASN A 435 -21.40 -17.28 12.74
C ASN A 435 -20.08 -18.01 12.47
N SER A 436 -19.26 -17.49 11.56
CA SER A 436 -17.94 -18.04 11.29
C SER A 436 -17.06 -17.71 12.47
N HIS A 437 -16.74 -18.69 13.30
CA HIS A 437 -15.57 -18.56 14.16
C HIS A 437 -14.37 -18.23 13.28
N ILE A 438 -13.43 -17.42 13.78
CA ILE A 438 -12.18 -17.09 13.06
C ILE A 438 -11.49 -18.37 12.54
N SER A 439 -11.63 -19.49 13.26
CA SER A 439 -11.22 -20.82 12.82
C SER A 439 -11.80 -21.21 11.46
N SER A 440 -13.10 -21.05 11.24
CA SER A 440 -13.77 -21.36 9.97
C SER A 440 -13.24 -20.51 8.80
N LEU A 441 -13.07 -19.20 9.01
CA LEU A 441 -12.56 -18.29 7.97
C LEU A 441 -11.10 -18.60 7.62
N VAL A 442 -10.30 -18.91 8.63
CA VAL A 442 -8.92 -19.38 8.45
C VAL A 442 -8.91 -20.72 7.72
N ASN A 443 -9.80 -21.65 8.05
CA ASN A 443 -9.89 -22.98 7.46
C ASN A 443 -10.28 -22.96 5.96
N GLN A 444 -10.94 -21.91 5.49
CA GLN A 444 -11.26 -21.71 4.07
C GLN A 444 -10.05 -21.29 3.24
N ARG A 445 -8.92 -20.96 3.87
CA ARG A 445 -7.71 -20.48 3.20
C ARG A 445 -6.61 -21.53 3.28
N SER A 446 -5.89 -21.71 2.18
CA SER A 446 -4.80 -22.70 2.08
C SER A 446 -3.52 -22.29 2.80
N HIS A 447 -3.23 -20.98 2.87
CA HIS A 447 -1.98 -20.45 3.45
C HIS A 447 -2.28 -19.34 4.46
N VAL A 448 -2.29 -19.69 5.74
CA VAL A 448 -2.49 -18.75 6.85
C VAL A 448 -1.39 -18.92 7.89
N LEU A 449 -0.69 -17.83 8.20
CA LEU A 449 0.32 -17.74 9.24
C LEU A 449 -0.03 -16.61 10.20
N LEU A 450 -0.23 -16.94 11.47
CA LEU A 450 -0.54 -16.00 12.52
C LEU A 450 0.64 -15.89 13.49
N ILE A 451 1.04 -14.67 13.81
CA ILE A 451 2.10 -14.37 14.75
C ILE A 451 1.46 -13.76 16.00
N ILE A 452 1.65 -14.37 17.15
CA ILE A 452 1.29 -13.79 18.45
C ILE A 452 2.60 -13.31 19.06
N ASP A 453 2.83 -12.00 18.99
CA ASP A 453 4.08 -11.38 19.39
C ASP A 453 4.00 -10.91 20.85
N ASP A 454 5.04 -11.22 21.62
CA ASP A 454 5.20 -10.88 23.05
C ASP A 454 4.05 -11.37 23.94
N LEU A 455 3.70 -12.66 23.80
CA LEU A 455 2.66 -13.29 24.61
C LEU A 455 3.04 -13.26 26.10
N SER A 456 2.26 -12.54 26.89
CA SER A 456 2.40 -12.46 28.34
C SER A 456 2.01 -13.76 29.03
N ALA A 457 2.65 -14.07 30.16
CA ALA A 457 2.38 -15.28 30.94
C ALA A 457 0.94 -15.38 31.48
N THR A 458 0.25 -14.24 31.61
CA THR A 458 -1.13 -14.17 32.12
C THR A 458 -2.19 -14.20 31.01
N VAL A 459 -1.77 -14.16 29.74
CA VAL A 459 -2.67 -14.07 28.59
C VAL A 459 -2.81 -15.45 27.96
N ALA A 460 -4.06 -15.92 27.86
CA ALA A 460 -4.37 -17.14 27.12
C ALA A 460 -4.65 -16.82 25.65
N ILE A 461 -4.14 -17.66 24.74
CA ILE A 461 -4.50 -17.58 23.32
C ILE A 461 -5.96 -18.01 23.17
N PRO A 462 -6.82 -17.25 22.46
CA PRO A 462 -8.21 -17.63 22.23
C PRO A 462 -8.34 -19.02 21.58
N ASN A 463 -9.26 -19.83 22.09
CA ASN A 463 -9.50 -21.19 21.61
C ASN A 463 -9.82 -21.25 20.11
N ASP A 464 -10.47 -20.22 19.55
CA ASP A 464 -10.79 -20.19 18.13
C ASP A 464 -9.53 -20.10 17.25
N ILE A 465 -8.51 -19.37 17.70
CA ILE A 465 -7.21 -19.36 17.04
C ILE A 465 -6.55 -20.73 17.22
N LEU A 466 -6.58 -21.29 18.43
CA LEU A 466 -6.03 -22.62 18.73
C LEU A 466 -6.74 -23.76 18.00
N ASN A 467 -7.97 -23.60 17.53
CA ASN A 467 -8.73 -24.64 16.82
C ASN A 467 -8.76 -24.45 15.29
N SER A 468 -8.17 -23.38 14.77
CA SER A 468 -8.05 -23.11 13.33
C SER A 468 -7.04 -24.01 12.60
N SER A 469 -6.93 -23.90 11.28
CA SER A 469 -5.90 -24.54 10.47
C SER A 469 -4.64 -23.68 10.34
N ALA A 470 -4.65 -22.45 10.88
CA ALA A 470 -3.54 -21.52 10.76
C ALA A 470 -2.26 -22.11 11.34
N LYS A 471 -1.16 -21.83 10.64
CA LYS A 471 0.17 -21.96 11.19
C LYS A 471 0.38 -20.87 12.23
N LEU A 472 1.00 -21.19 13.36
CA LEU A 472 1.17 -20.27 14.49
C LEU A 472 2.65 -20.02 14.78
N ILE A 473 3.05 -18.77 14.92
CA ILE A 473 4.33 -18.41 15.54
C ILE A 473 4.00 -17.62 16.81
N VAL A 474 4.42 -18.10 17.96
CA VAL A 474 4.24 -17.39 19.23
C VAL A 474 5.61 -16.93 19.70
N THR A 475 5.78 -15.64 20.00
CA THR A 475 6.97 -15.15 20.70
C THR A 475 6.62 -14.88 22.16
N THR A 476 7.43 -15.35 23.10
CA THR A 476 7.20 -15.13 24.53
C THR A 476 8.50 -15.12 25.32
N GLN A 477 8.48 -14.52 26.51
CA GLN A 477 9.55 -14.66 27.50
C GLN A 477 9.31 -15.84 28.45
N ASN A 478 8.08 -16.36 28.51
CA ASN A 478 7.72 -17.46 29.39
C ASN A 478 8.21 -18.79 28.85
N SER A 479 9.34 -19.29 29.38
CA SER A 479 9.91 -20.59 29.00
C SER A 479 9.03 -21.80 29.38
N SER A 480 8.07 -21.60 30.29
CA SER A 480 7.13 -22.64 30.70
C SER A 480 5.89 -22.68 29.82
N PHE A 481 5.72 -21.71 28.91
CA PHE A 481 4.62 -21.72 27.96
C PHE A 481 4.82 -22.85 26.95
N ASN A 482 3.84 -23.74 26.88
CA ASN A 482 3.85 -24.87 25.95
C ASN A 482 2.55 -24.89 25.16
N LEU A 483 2.68 -25.03 23.84
CA LEU A 483 1.56 -25.24 22.94
C LEU A 483 1.73 -26.63 22.30
N PRO A 484 0.90 -27.64 22.65
CA PRO A 484 1.12 -29.03 22.23
C PRO A 484 1.21 -29.28 20.72
N THR A 485 0.67 -28.37 19.92
CA THR A 485 0.64 -28.45 18.45
C THR A 485 1.82 -27.72 17.79
N ALA A 486 2.76 -27.17 18.57
CA ALA A 486 3.89 -26.39 18.12
C ALA A 486 5.19 -26.83 18.80
N ASP A 487 6.31 -26.80 18.06
CA ASP A 487 7.59 -27.10 18.69
C ASP A 487 8.09 -25.87 19.45
N SER A 488 8.67 -26.10 20.62
CA SER A 488 9.28 -25.04 21.43
C SER A 488 10.72 -24.82 20.99
N ILE A 489 11.00 -23.63 20.48
CA ILE A 489 12.31 -23.22 19.95
C ILE A 489 12.92 -22.20 20.90
N VAL A 490 14.03 -22.58 21.52
CA VAL A 490 14.79 -21.69 22.41
C VAL A 490 15.58 -20.69 21.58
N MET A 491 15.39 -19.41 21.86
CA MET A 491 16.12 -18.29 21.26
C MET A 491 16.96 -17.58 22.32
N GLU A 492 18.21 -18.03 22.45
CA GLU A 492 19.19 -17.48 23.41
C GLU A 492 20.02 -16.32 22.83
N GLY A 493 19.91 -16.06 21.52
CA GLY A 493 20.72 -15.09 20.79
C GLY A 493 21.42 -15.75 19.60
N PHE A 494 22.50 -15.13 19.11
CA PHE A 494 23.39 -15.76 18.12
C PHE A 494 24.27 -16.83 18.77
N THR A 495 24.76 -17.78 17.99
CA THR A 495 25.96 -18.54 18.41
C THR A 495 27.19 -17.65 18.35
N GLU A 496 28.29 -18.04 18.98
CA GLU A 496 29.55 -17.29 18.89
C GLU A 496 29.99 -17.10 17.43
N GLU A 497 29.88 -18.15 16.60
CA GLU A 497 30.23 -18.05 15.17
C GLU A 497 29.28 -17.13 14.40
N GLU A 498 27.99 -17.13 14.74
CA GLU A 498 26.99 -16.24 14.14
C GLU A 498 27.25 -14.77 14.56
N ALA A 499 27.56 -14.53 15.84
CA ALA A 499 27.88 -13.22 16.36
C ALA A 499 29.15 -12.65 15.72
N VAL A 500 30.21 -13.46 15.59
CA VAL A 500 31.46 -13.08 14.92
C VAL A 500 31.21 -12.74 13.45
N LYS A 501 30.46 -13.59 12.73
CA LYS A 501 30.09 -13.31 11.32
C LYS A 501 29.25 -12.04 11.20
N PHE A 502 28.32 -11.83 12.12
CA PHE A 502 27.49 -10.64 12.17
C PHE A 502 28.33 -9.38 12.38
N LEU A 503 29.26 -9.39 13.34
CA LEU A 503 30.15 -8.26 13.64
C LEU A 503 31.17 -8.00 12.51
N SER A 504 31.64 -9.05 11.83
CA SER A 504 32.63 -8.95 10.75
C SER A 504 32.05 -8.47 9.42
N LYS A 505 30.72 -8.45 9.27
CA LYS A 505 30.05 -8.08 8.01
C LYS A 505 30.28 -6.61 7.68
N GLY A 506 30.92 -6.34 6.53
CA GLY A 506 31.24 -4.98 6.07
C GLY A 506 32.56 -4.41 6.61
N MET A 507 33.38 -5.24 7.26
CA MET A 507 34.71 -4.87 7.76
C MET A 507 35.83 -5.43 6.87
N SER A 508 37.04 -4.86 6.94
CA SER A 508 38.21 -5.41 6.24
C SER A 508 38.64 -6.75 6.84
N SER A 509 39.23 -7.63 6.02
CA SER A 509 39.70 -8.96 6.42
C SER A 509 40.86 -8.97 7.41
N ASP A 510 41.47 -7.80 7.65
CA ASP A 510 42.71 -7.65 8.42
C ASP A 510 42.46 -7.36 9.92
N ILE A 511 41.20 -7.38 10.37
CA ILE A 511 40.85 -7.10 11.76
C ILE A 511 41.19 -8.30 12.66
N PRO A 512 41.89 -8.08 13.80
CA PRO A 512 42.19 -9.13 14.77
C PRO A 512 40.92 -9.78 15.32
N ARG A 513 40.85 -11.11 15.23
CA ARG A 513 39.68 -11.92 15.64
C ARG A 513 39.41 -11.85 17.15
N ASP A 514 40.45 -11.71 17.96
CA ASP A 514 40.37 -11.74 19.43
C ASP A 514 39.42 -10.68 20.00
N GLY A 515 39.45 -9.46 19.46
CA GLY A 515 38.55 -8.38 19.89
C GLY A 515 37.08 -8.59 19.48
N ILE A 516 36.84 -9.31 18.39
CA ILE A 516 35.47 -9.66 17.93
C ILE A 516 34.88 -10.72 18.87
N ASP A 517 35.68 -11.72 19.23
CA ASP A 517 35.26 -12.80 20.13
C ASP A 517 35.01 -12.30 21.55
N GLU A 518 35.82 -11.34 22.04
CA GLU A 518 35.62 -10.70 23.35
C GLU A 518 34.34 -9.87 23.39
N LEU A 519 34.08 -9.07 22.33
CA LEU A 519 32.86 -8.30 22.22
C LEU A 519 31.62 -9.19 22.14
N ALA A 520 31.66 -10.25 21.33
CA ALA A 520 30.56 -11.21 21.21
C ALA A 520 30.18 -11.83 22.56
N ARG A 521 31.18 -12.27 23.33
CA ARG A 521 31.01 -12.84 24.67
C ARG A 521 30.46 -11.83 25.67
N SER A 522 30.90 -10.57 25.61
CA SER A 522 30.42 -9.50 26.49
C SER A 522 28.92 -9.25 26.39
N PHE A 523 28.30 -9.48 25.22
CA PHE A 523 26.85 -9.36 25.02
C PHE A 523 26.08 -10.68 25.22
N SER A 524 26.74 -11.75 25.66
CA SER A 524 26.19 -13.11 25.63
C SER A 524 25.59 -13.44 24.25
N CYS A 525 26.23 -12.95 23.19
CA CYS A 525 25.80 -13.06 21.80
C CYS A 525 24.37 -12.53 21.50
N LEU A 526 23.84 -11.59 22.29
CA LEU A 526 22.50 -11.04 22.06
C LEU A 526 22.45 -10.05 20.89
N PRO A 527 21.61 -10.28 19.86
CA PRO A 527 21.58 -9.48 18.64
C PRO A 527 21.34 -7.98 18.86
N LEU A 528 20.46 -7.59 19.80
CA LEU A 528 20.13 -6.19 20.03
C LEU A 528 21.36 -5.36 20.45
N GLY A 529 22.14 -5.86 21.41
CA GLY A 529 23.35 -5.20 21.88
C GLY A 529 24.48 -5.23 20.84
N LEU A 530 24.63 -6.36 20.15
CA LEU A 530 25.62 -6.51 19.08
C LEU A 530 25.33 -5.58 17.89
N ALA A 531 24.06 -5.36 17.53
CA ALA A 531 23.69 -4.44 16.47
C ALA A 531 24.05 -2.99 16.81
N ALA A 532 23.74 -2.55 18.04
CA ALA A 532 24.11 -1.22 18.54
C ALA A 532 25.65 -1.04 18.60
N ALA A 533 26.37 -2.06 19.06
CA ALA A 533 27.83 -2.04 19.11
C ALA A 533 28.46 -1.97 17.72
N ARG A 534 28.05 -2.86 16.80
CA ARG A 534 28.55 -2.88 15.42
C ARG A 534 28.30 -1.55 14.71
N ALA A 535 27.09 -1.02 14.85
CA ALA A 535 26.72 0.26 14.27
C ALA A 535 27.62 1.39 14.80
N THR A 536 27.86 1.44 16.11
CA THR A 536 28.73 2.45 16.73
C THR A 536 30.17 2.34 16.26
N ILE A 537 30.72 1.12 16.20
CA ILE A 537 32.08 0.84 15.73
C ILE A 537 32.26 1.33 14.28
N GLN A 538 31.32 0.99 13.39
CA GLN A 538 31.36 1.38 11.98
C GLN A 538 31.25 2.90 11.80
N GLN A 539 30.29 3.53 12.48
CA GLN A 539 30.03 4.97 12.39
C GLN A 539 31.20 5.80 12.93
N CYS A 540 31.81 5.37 14.03
CA CYS A 540 32.88 6.12 14.69
C CYS A 540 34.27 5.69 14.23
N SER A 541 34.39 4.78 13.26
CA SER A 541 35.66 4.19 12.81
C SER A 541 36.55 3.69 13.95
N MET A 542 35.93 3.06 14.96
CA MET A 542 36.62 2.55 16.15
C MET A 542 37.18 1.16 15.91
N THR A 543 38.21 0.80 16.68
CA THR A 543 38.65 -0.58 16.83
C THR A 543 37.80 -1.31 17.89
N PHE A 544 37.78 -2.65 17.85
CA PHE A 544 37.08 -3.45 18.85
C PHE A 544 37.57 -3.20 20.30
N PRO A 545 38.90 -3.12 20.57
CA PRO A 545 39.39 -2.81 21.91
C PRO A 545 38.96 -1.43 22.43
N GLU A 546 38.98 -0.39 21.57
CA GLU A 546 38.51 0.96 21.95
C GLU A 546 37.03 0.94 22.35
N TYR A 547 36.20 0.20 21.61
CA TYR A 547 34.79 0.07 21.94
C TYR A 547 34.57 -0.72 23.25
N ILE A 548 35.30 -1.81 23.47
CA ILE A 548 35.22 -2.59 24.71
C ILE A 548 35.60 -1.73 25.92
N GLN A 549 36.63 -0.89 25.79
CA GLN A 549 37.01 0.05 26.85
C GLN A 549 35.88 1.05 27.15
N LEU A 550 35.26 1.63 26.11
CA LEU A 550 34.09 2.52 26.27
C LEU A 550 32.90 1.81 26.92
N LEU A 551 32.64 0.56 26.52
CA LEU A 551 31.57 -0.26 27.08
C LEU A 551 31.78 -0.50 28.58
N ASN A 552 33.00 -0.84 28.98
CA ASN A 552 33.36 -1.08 30.38
C ASN A 552 33.26 0.19 31.22
N SER A 553 33.76 1.32 30.72
CA SER A 553 33.57 2.62 31.36
C SER A 553 32.09 3.01 31.48
N GLY A 554 31.27 2.68 30.48
CA GLY A 554 29.81 2.87 30.53
C GLY A 554 29.14 2.01 31.62
N LYS A 555 29.54 0.74 31.75
CA LYS A 555 29.07 -0.15 32.83
C LYS A 555 29.44 0.38 34.21
N GLU A 556 30.65 0.94 34.37
CA GLU A 556 31.08 1.57 35.61
C GLU A 556 30.30 2.85 35.92
N ALA A 557 30.02 3.69 34.92
CA ALA A 557 29.21 4.89 35.08
C ALA A 557 27.75 4.57 35.47
N MET A 558 27.18 3.48 34.92
CA MET A 558 25.84 2.99 35.26
C MET A 558 25.78 2.31 36.64
N ALA A 559 26.91 2.07 37.32
CA ALA A 559 26.91 1.53 38.67
C ALA A 559 26.19 2.43 39.69
N GLN A 560 25.97 3.72 39.36
CA GLN A 560 25.20 4.67 40.18
C GLN A 560 23.67 4.53 40.03
N THR A 561 23.16 3.94 38.93
CA THR A 561 21.72 3.69 38.65
C THR A 561 21.29 2.23 38.87
N ARG A 562 22.20 1.41 39.40
CA ARG A 562 22.10 -0.06 39.55
C ARG A 562 20.80 -0.55 40.17
N GLU A 563 20.28 0.12 41.20
CA GLU A 563 19.11 -0.39 41.93
C GLU A 563 17.85 -0.45 41.05
N ARG A 564 17.61 0.59 40.22
CA ARG A 564 16.44 0.66 39.33
C ARG A 564 16.58 -0.30 38.15
N GLU A 565 17.79 -0.40 37.61
CA GLU A 565 18.12 -1.34 36.54
C GLU A 565 17.99 -2.79 37.03
N ASP A 566 18.53 -3.10 38.20
CA ASP A 566 18.50 -4.43 38.79
C ASP A 566 17.07 -4.86 39.14
N GLN A 567 16.21 -3.95 39.62
CA GLN A 567 14.79 -4.23 39.80
C GLN A 567 14.09 -4.58 38.48
N TRP A 568 14.34 -3.81 37.41
CA TRP A 568 13.74 -4.10 36.10
C TRP A 568 14.31 -5.40 35.50
N LEU A 569 15.63 -5.62 35.60
CA LEU A 569 16.30 -6.82 35.13
C LEU A 569 15.84 -8.06 35.90
N GLN A 570 15.64 -8.00 37.22
CA GLN A 570 15.09 -9.12 37.99
C GLN A 570 13.68 -9.51 37.54
N ALA A 571 12.86 -8.53 37.14
CA ALA A 571 11.52 -8.78 36.63
C ALA A 571 11.51 -9.43 35.22
N HIS A 572 12.54 -9.24 34.41
CA HIS A 572 12.57 -9.69 33.00
C HIS A 572 13.69 -10.71 32.66
N TYR A 573 14.66 -10.89 33.55
CA TYR A 573 15.82 -11.77 33.42
C TYR A 573 16.04 -12.54 34.73
N HIS A 574 15.63 -13.81 34.74
CA HIS A 574 15.61 -14.61 35.97
C HIS A 574 16.95 -15.29 36.32
N LYS A 575 17.93 -15.33 35.39
CA LYS A 575 19.28 -15.87 35.66
C LYS A 575 20.31 -14.75 35.72
N ALA A 576 21.29 -14.89 36.62
CA ALA A 576 22.35 -13.90 36.83
C ALA A 576 23.15 -13.57 35.55
N GLU A 577 23.48 -14.59 34.75
CA GLU A 577 24.19 -14.43 33.47
C GLU A 577 23.40 -13.57 32.47
N HIS A 578 22.06 -13.73 32.43
CA HIS A 578 21.21 -12.94 31.53
C HIS A 578 20.98 -11.52 32.06
N GLN A 579 21.01 -11.31 33.38
CA GLN A 579 21.00 -9.97 33.97
C GLN A 579 22.26 -9.20 33.56
N ASP A 580 23.43 -9.84 33.56
CA ASP A 580 24.67 -9.20 33.10
C ASP A 580 24.66 -8.87 31.59
N ALA A 581 24.08 -9.76 30.78
CA ALA A 581 23.84 -9.49 29.37
C ALA A 581 22.89 -8.30 29.16
N GLY A 582 21.83 -8.20 29.97
CA GLY A 582 20.91 -7.06 29.99
C GLY A 582 21.60 -5.74 30.36
N ARG A 583 22.46 -5.75 31.39
CA ARG A 583 23.32 -4.59 31.74
C ARG A 583 24.24 -4.20 30.59
N THR A 584 24.80 -5.19 29.90
CA THR A 584 25.67 -4.94 28.73
C THR A 584 24.90 -4.33 27.56
N ILE A 585 23.65 -4.77 27.31
CA ILE A 585 22.76 -4.13 26.32
C ILE A 585 22.47 -2.68 26.72
N PHE A 586 22.13 -2.41 27.98
CA PHE A 586 21.89 -1.05 28.46
C PHE A 586 23.12 -0.15 28.30
N ALA A 587 24.30 -0.64 28.68
CA ALA A 587 25.56 0.08 28.49
C ALA A 587 25.83 0.39 27.01
N ALA A 588 25.60 -0.57 26.10
CA ALA A 588 25.81 -0.39 24.67
C ALA A 588 24.84 0.59 24.02
N LEU A 589 23.56 0.51 24.39
CA LEU A 589 22.57 1.51 24.01
C LEU A 589 22.95 2.88 24.58
N GLY A 590 23.46 2.91 25.82
CA GLY A 590 24.01 4.09 26.45
C GLY A 590 25.11 4.73 25.62
N VAL A 591 26.13 3.96 25.23
CA VAL A 591 27.23 4.41 24.36
C VAL A 591 26.70 4.90 23.01
N ALA A 592 25.78 4.17 22.38
CA ALA A 592 25.20 4.56 21.09
C ALA A 592 24.43 5.90 21.19
N ILE A 593 23.69 6.11 22.29
CA ILE A 593 22.96 7.35 22.59
C ILE A 593 23.94 8.48 22.93
N ASP A 594 25.01 8.22 23.67
CA ASP A 594 25.99 9.23 24.11
C ASP A 594 26.73 9.87 22.94
N LYS A 595 26.83 9.14 21.84
CA LYS A 595 27.40 9.59 20.56
C LYS A 595 26.41 10.34 19.67
N LEU A 596 25.15 10.49 20.06
CA LEU A 596 24.23 11.43 19.43
C LEU A 596 24.56 12.86 19.89
N ASP A 597 24.31 13.84 19.04
CA ASP A 597 24.30 15.23 19.48
C ASP A 597 23.17 15.47 20.50
N ASP A 598 23.37 16.41 21.42
CA ASP A 598 22.47 16.63 22.55
C ASP A 598 21.03 16.95 22.11
N GLN A 599 20.86 17.66 21.00
CA GLN A 599 19.54 17.92 20.42
C GLN A 599 18.79 16.64 20.01
N TYR A 600 19.50 15.64 19.48
CA TYR A 600 18.91 14.36 19.08
C TYR A 600 18.66 13.45 20.29
N LYS A 601 19.53 13.52 21.31
CA LYS A 601 19.29 12.86 22.59
C LYS A 601 17.99 13.35 23.22
N SER A 602 17.75 14.67 23.24
CA SER A 602 16.50 15.22 23.78
C SER A 602 15.26 14.71 23.03
N MET A 603 15.29 14.66 21.69
CA MET A 603 14.18 14.08 20.91
C MET A 603 13.96 12.59 21.23
N LEU A 604 15.05 11.83 21.38
CA LEU A 604 14.98 10.41 21.69
C LEU A 604 14.49 10.14 23.13
N GLN A 605 14.84 11.01 24.08
CA GLN A 605 14.36 10.95 25.47
C GLN A 605 12.83 11.04 25.56
N LEU A 606 12.20 11.90 24.76
CA LEU A 606 10.73 11.97 24.70
C LEU A 606 10.12 10.63 24.29
N CYS A 607 10.78 9.88 23.41
CA CYS A 607 10.25 8.60 22.97
C CYS A 607 10.11 7.58 24.12
N ALA A 608 10.82 7.72 25.25
CA ALA A 608 10.69 6.81 26.39
C ALA A 608 9.28 6.79 27.01
N PHE A 609 8.48 7.84 26.79
CA PHE A 609 7.14 8.00 27.36
C PHE A 609 6.01 7.82 26.34
N LEU A 610 6.35 7.43 25.10
CA LEU A 610 5.40 7.14 24.02
C LEU A 610 5.25 5.62 23.82
N LYS A 611 4.16 5.17 23.19
CA LYS A 611 4.04 3.75 22.78
C LYS A 611 5.22 3.38 21.84
N PRO A 612 5.79 2.17 21.93
CA PRO A 612 7.00 1.78 21.17
C PRO A 612 6.84 1.79 19.64
N ARG A 613 5.62 1.58 19.14
CA ARG A 613 5.32 1.48 17.71
C ARG A 613 4.47 2.66 17.25
N ASP A 614 4.60 2.97 15.96
CA ASP A 614 3.74 3.92 15.24
C ASP A 614 3.72 5.36 15.77
N ILE A 615 4.81 5.83 16.38
CA ILE A 615 4.96 7.22 16.85
C ILE A 615 4.88 8.18 15.65
N PRO A 616 3.92 9.13 15.60
CA PRO A 616 3.87 10.13 14.54
C PRO A 616 5.14 10.98 14.56
N PHE A 617 6.02 10.75 13.58
CA PHE A 617 7.38 11.29 13.63
C PHE A 617 7.38 12.83 13.66
N LEU A 618 6.38 13.46 13.05
CA LEU A 618 6.18 14.91 13.00
C LEU A 618 6.21 15.58 14.39
N ILE A 619 5.61 14.98 15.42
CA ILE A 619 5.49 15.64 16.74
C ILE A 619 6.84 15.83 17.43
N LEU A 620 7.83 14.99 17.12
CA LEU A 620 9.17 15.09 17.69
C LEU A 620 9.92 16.33 17.19
N ARG A 621 9.50 16.89 16.05
CA ARG A 621 10.10 18.12 15.50
C ARG A 621 9.94 19.31 16.44
N ASP A 622 8.83 19.38 17.19
CA ASP A 622 8.56 20.49 18.11
C ASP A 622 9.38 20.41 19.41
N ALA A 623 10.11 19.30 19.62
CA ALA A 623 11.14 19.24 20.65
C ALA A 623 12.41 20.01 20.26
N LEU A 624 12.59 20.34 18.96
CA LEU A 624 13.77 21.05 18.48
C LEU A 624 13.63 22.56 18.72
N LYS A 625 14.56 23.11 19.52
CA LYS A 625 14.73 24.56 19.72
C LYS A 625 15.47 25.23 18.55
N ALA A 626 15.17 24.87 17.29
CA ALA A 626 15.87 25.41 16.13
C ALA A 626 15.22 26.71 15.63
N ALA A 627 16.05 27.65 15.15
CA ALA A 627 15.64 29.02 14.84
C ALA A 627 14.77 29.18 13.56
N SER A 628 14.71 28.17 12.67
CA SER A 628 13.89 28.24 11.44
C SER A 628 13.17 26.93 11.10
N PRO A 629 12.00 26.98 10.41
CA PRO A 629 11.31 25.79 9.88
C PRO A 629 12.17 24.88 9.00
N ALA A 630 12.99 25.47 8.12
CA ALA A 630 13.87 24.72 7.22
C ALA A 630 14.94 23.93 8.00
N SER A 631 15.53 24.56 9.03
CA SER A 631 16.47 23.90 9.94
C SER A 631 15.79 22.77 10.71
N ARG A 632 14.56 22.99 11.22
CA ARG A 632 13.78 21.93 11.90
C ARG A 632 13.53 20.73 11.00
N LEU A 633 13.21 20.95 9.72
CA LEU A 633 13.01 19.87 8.75
C LEU A 633 14.33 19.12 8.46
N ALA A 634 15.44 19.85 8.27
CA ALA A 634 16.75 19.24 8.06
C ALA A 634 17.16 18.36 9.25
N TYR A 635 17.07 18.87 10.48
CA TYR A 635 17.34 18.11 11.70
C TYR A 635 16.41 16.92 11.87
N HIS A 636 15.15 17.02 11.46
CA HIS A 636 14.20 15.90 11.51
C HIS A 636 14.59 14.77 10.54
N HIS A 637 15.13 15.11 9.38
CA HIS A 637 15.68 14.13 8.43
C HIS A 637 17.02 13.55 8.91
N GLU A 638 17.89 14.38 9.47
CA GLU A 638 19.17 13.94 10.02
C GLU A 638 18.98 13.01 11.23
N PHE A 639 18.05 13.35 12.13
CA PHE A 639 17.66 12.51 13.26
C PHE A 639 17.18 11.13 12.80
N ALA A 640 16.39 11.08 11.72
CA ALA A 640 15.96 9.81 11.12
C ALA A 640 17.14 8.98 10.60
N GLY A 641 18.13 9.63 9.97
CA GLY A 641 19.39 9.01 9.55
C GLY A 641 20.17 8.46 10.74
N GLN A 642 20.40 9.28 11.77
CA GLN A 642 21.12 8.89 12.99
C GLN A 642 20.47 7.71 13.72
N LEU A 643 19.14 7.69 13.87
CA LEU A 643 18.44 6.56 14.49
C LEU A 643 18.61 5.27 13.71
N LYS A 644 18.52 5.36 12.37
CA LYS A 644 18.68 4.22 11.48
C LYS A 644 20.11 3.68 11.51
N GLU A 645 21.07 4.58 11.35
CA GLU A 645 22.50 4.28 11.30
C GLU A 645 23.02 3.65 12.59
N ARG A 646 22.47 4.05 13.74
CA ARG A 646 22.84 3.53 15.07
C ARG A 646 21.97 2.38 15.56
N SER A 647 21.03 1.89 14.73
CA SER A 647 20.10 0.81 15.09
C SER A 647 19.23 1.11 16.33
N LEU A 648 18.89 2.38 16.55
CA LEU A 648 18.07 2.83 17.69
C LEU A 648 16.56 2.81 17.40
N GLY A 649 16.16 2.77 16.13
CA GLY A 649 14.76 2.68 15.70
C GLY A 649 14.63 2.61 14.18
N TRP A 650 13.40 2.46 13.69
CA TRP A 650 13.11 2.44 12.26
C TRP A 650 11.90 3.31 11.91
N ILE A 651 11.85 3.83 10.68
CA ILE A 651 10.84 4.78 10.22
C ILE A 651 10.16 4.26 8.95
N LYS A 652 8.83 4.33 8.91
CA LYS A 652 8.00 4.04 7.72
C LYS A 652 7.17 5.24 7.29
N GLY A 653 6.68 5.21 6.05
CA GLY A 653 5.79 6.23 5.49
C GLY A 653 6.50 7.51 5.03
N PHE A 654 5.72 8.50 4.58
CA PHE A 654 6.20 9.76 4.01
C PHE A 654 5.38 10.95 4.54
N GLY A 655 6.00 12.14 4.58
CA GLY A 655 5.38 13.37 5.08
C GLY A 655 4.77 13.21 6.49
N VAL A 656 3.54 13.67 6.66
CA VAL A 656 2.75 13.59 7.91
C VAL A 656 2.42 12.15 8.33
N ASN A 657 2.52 11.21 7.39
CA ASN A 657 2.29 9.78 7.62
C ASN A 657 3.58 9.05 8.00
N ARG A 658 4.70 9.76 8.23
CA ARG A 658 5.92 9.15 8.79
C ARG A 658 5.65 8.63 10.20
N ARG A 659 6.05 7.40 10.46
CA ARG A 659 5.88 6.71 11.74
C ARG A 659 7.21 6.14 12.19
N LEU A 660 7.63 6.49 13.39
CA LEU A 660 8.82 5.97 14.06
C LEU A 660 8.43 4.81 14.97
N SER A 661 9.24 3.76 15.01
CA SER A 661 9.12 2.69 15.99
C SER A 661 10.47 2.42 16.64
N ILE A 662 10.48 2.34 17.97
CA ILE A 662 11.64 2.11 18.81
C ILE A 662 11.38 0.86 19.64
N HIS A 663 12.42 0.05 19.85
CA HIS A 663 12.29 -1.16 20.66
C HIS A 663 12.00 -0.80 22.13
N GLY A 664 11.11 -1.54 22.80
CA GLY A 664 10.72 -1.26 24.18
C GLY A 664 11.91 -1.24 25.16
N VAL A 665 12.88 -2.15 24.99
CA VAL A 665 14.13 -2.16 25.77
C VAL A 665 14.95 -0.88 25.56
N THR A 666 14.96 -0.33 24.35
CA THR A 666 15.64 0.95 24.06
C THR A 666 14.96 2.10 24.78
N GLN A 667 13.62 2.17 24.75
CA GLN A 667 12.85 3.16 25.53
C GLN A 667 13.10 3.02 27.04
N THR A 668 13.14 1.79 27.56
CA THR A 668 13.44 1.52 28.98
C THR A 668 14.85 1.98 29.33
N ALA A 669 15.86 1.65 28.52
CA ALA A 669 17.23 2.07 28.74
C ALA A 669 17.36 3.60 28.78
N ILE A 670 16.65 4.30 27.88
CA ILE A 670 16.59 5.77 27.89
C ILE A 670 15.92 6.27 29.19
N GLY A 671 14.79 5.68 29.58
CA GLY A 671 14.02 6.04 30.77
C GLY A 671 14.75 5.85 32.10
N LEU A 672 15.54 4.78 32.23
CA LEU A 672 16.30 4.47 33.45
C LEU A 672 17.50 5.40 33.66
N ARG A 673 18.04 5.95 32.58
CA ARG A 673 19.13 6.94 32.62
C ARG A 673 18.66 8.34 33.01
N MET A 674 17.35 8.55 33.13
CA MET A 674 16.77 9.82 33.55
C MET A 674 16.45 9.82 35.04
N ASP A 675 16.81 10.89 35.73
CA ASP A 675 16.28 11.17 37.06
C ASP A 675 14.80 11.60 37.00
N GLU A 676 14.14 11.72 38.16
CA GLU A 676 12.71 12.07 38.19
C GLU A 676 12.43 13.49 37.65
N GLU A 677 13.37 14.43 37.77
CA GLU A 677 13.24 15.79 37.25
C GLU A 677 13.29 15.80 35.71
N GLN A 678 14.24 15.06 35.12
CA GLN A 678 14.37 14.86 33.69
C GLN A 678 13.16 14.13 33.10
N LYS A 679 12.65 13.08 33.76
CA LYS A 679 11.42 12.39 33.34
C LYS A 679 10.24 13.35 33.35
N MET A 680 10.07 14.11 34.43
CA MET A 680 8.99 15.10 34.56
C MET A 680 9.10 16.18 33.49
N SER A 681 10.32 16.66 33.19
CA SER A 681 10.58 17.62 32.11
C SER A 681 10.16 17.07 30.74
N CYS A 682 10.54 15.82 30.42
CA CYS A 682 10.15 15.17 29.18
C CYS A 682 8.63 14.97 29.06
N ILE A 683 7.97 14.53 30.13
CA ILE A 683 6.52 14.35 30.15
C ILE A 683 5.81 15.70 30.00
N ASN A 684 6.26 16.75 30.69
CA ASN A 684 5.72 18.10 30.51
C ASN A 684 5.86 18.59 29.06
N MET A 685 7.04 18.41 28.45
CA MET A 685 7.27 18.78 27.05
C MET A 685 6.36 17.98 26.10
N LEU A 686 6.15 16.69 26.35
CA LEU A 686 5.21 15.87 25.58
C LEU A 686 3.77 16.33 25.75
N LEU A 687 3.35 16.71 26.95
CA LEU A 687 2.01 17.24 27.19
C LEU A 687 1.81 18.54 26.40
N GLU A 688 2.78 19.45 26.43
CA GLU A 688 2.76 20.70 25.65
C GLU A 688 2.70 20.42 24.14
N ILE A 689 3.53 19.52 23.62
CA ILE A 689 3.51 19.12 22.21
C ILE A 689 2.15 18.50 21.85
N LEU A 690 1.67 17.52 22.63
CA LEU A 690 0.44 16.81 22.32
C LEU A 690 -0.76 17.75 22.32
N VAL A 691 -0.84 18.73 23.24
CA VAL A 691 -1.91 19.73 23.25
C VAL A 691 -1.96 20.54 21.96
N LYS A 692 -0.81 20.84 21.32
CA LYS A 692 -0.75 21.59 20.05
C LYS A 692 -1.28 20.79 18.86
N PHE A 693 -1.00 19.47 18.83
CA PHE A 693 -1.29 18.60 17.69
C PHE A 693 -2.59 17.82 17.81
N PHE A 694 -3.08 17.59 19.03
CA PHE A 694 -4.25 16.76 19.31
C PHE A 694 -5.50 17.63 19.33
N SER A 695 -6.22 17.69 18.21
CA SER A 695 -7.33 18.63 18.01
C SER A 695 -8.69 17.95 17.76
N LYS A 696 -9.79 18.69 17.94
CA LYS A 696 -11.16 18.23 17.66
C LYS A 696 -11.60 18.45 16.20
N ASP A 697 -10.72 18.86 15.28
CA ASP A 697 -11.13 19.16 13.90
C ASP A 697 -11.44 17.87 13.12
N ASN A 698 -12.73 17.63 12.88
CA ASN A 698 -13.23 16.47 12.14
C ASN A 698 -13.89 16.83 10.81
N ARG A 699 -13.77 18.09 10.34
CA ARG A 699 -14.45 18.51 9.10
C ARG A 699 -13.97 17.68 7.89
N TYR A 700 -12.71 17.25 7.90
CA TYR A 700 -12.07 16.49 6.83
C TYR A 700 -11.18 15.36 7.37
N PHE A 701 -10.86 14.42 6.49
CA PHE A 701 -10.26 13.12 6.82
C PHE A 701 -8.82 13.18 7.38
N VAL A 702 -7.94 14.02 6.83
CA VAL A 702 -6.50 14.03 7.19
C VAL A 702 -6.25 14.47 8.63
N ALA A 703 -6.82 15.62 9.05
CA ALA A 703 -6.64 16.14 10.41
C ALA A 703 -7.19 15.14 11.45
N HIS A 704 -8.39 14.63 11.19
CA HIS A 704 -9.02 13.60 12.02
C HIS A 704 -8.12 12.36 12.19
N ASN A 705 -7.63 11.77 11.09
CA ASN A 705 -6.79 10.57 11.15
C ASN A 705 -5.46 10.81 11.87
N PHE A 706 -4.89 11.99 11.72
CA PHE A 706 -3.67 12.34 12.43
C PHE A 706 -3.90 12.35 13.94
N SER A 707 -4.95 13.02 14.43
CA SER A 707 -5.31 12.98 15.85
C SER A 707 -5.64 11.56 16.31
N MET A 708 -6.31 10.75 15.49
CA MET A 708 -6.58 9.35 15.80
C MET A 708 -5.30 8.52 15.98
N SER A 709 -4.25 8.81 15.21
CA SER A 709 -2.95 8.16 15.38
C SER A 709 -2.19 8.61 16.63
N LEU A 710 -2.53 9.75 17.22
CA LEU A 710 -1.95 10.24 18.46
C LEU A 710 -2.62 9.65 19.72
N MET A 711 -3.84 9.11 19.63
CA MET A 711 -4.58 8.61 20.79
C MET A 711 -3.78 7.63 21.67
N PRO A 712 -3.10 6.58 21.13
CA PRO A 712 -2.35 5.63 21.96
C PRO A 712 -1.16 6.28 22.68
N HIS A 713 -0.59 7.34 22.09
CA HIS A 713 0.51 8.09 22.66
C HIS A 713 0.04 9.03 23.76
N VAL A 714 -1.12 9.68 23.58
CA VAL A 714 -1.77 10.50 24.62
C VAL A 714 -2.06 9.65 25.86
N GLU A 715 -2.67 8.47 25.68
CA GLU A 715 -2.93 7.53 26.77
C GLU A 715 -1.64 7.18 27.52
N ARG A 716 -0.58 6.79 26.79
CA ARG A 716 0.70 6.40 27.38
C ARG A 716 1.38 7.52 28.18
N VAL A 717 1.31 8.76 27.69
CA VAL A 717 1.89 9.92 28.38
C VAL A 717 1.10 10.24 29.65
N LEU A 718 -0.24 10.16 29.60
CA LEU A 718 -1.10 10.38 30.76
C LEU A 718 -0.89 9.31 31.85
N GLU A 719 -0.75 8.03 31.48
CA GLU A 719 -0.39 6.93 32.41
C GLU A 719 0.89 7.25 33.20
N HIS A 720 1.94 7.71 32.51
CA HIS A 720 3.19 8.10 33.15
C HIS A 720 3.04 9.32 34.04
N ALA A 721 2.27 10.31 33.60
CA ALA A 721 2.02 11.53 34.36
C ALA A 721 1.21 11.29 35.65
N GLU A 722 0.33 10.30 35.68
CA GLU A 722 -0.44 9.93 36.89
C GLU A 722 0.44 9.34 38.01
N GLY A 723 1.56 8.73 37.66
CA GLY A 723 2.54 8.22 38.62
C GLY A 723 3.46 9.29 39.22
N MET A 724 3.30 10.57 38.83
CA MET A 724 4.23 11.65 39.18
C MET A 724 3.52 12.89 39.73
N SER A 725 4.22 13.63 40.60
CA SER A 725 3.75 14.93 41.11
C SER A 725 3.99 16.03 40.07
N MET A 726 3.11 16.12 39.08
CA MET A 726 3.20 17.10 38.00
C MET A 726 2.90 18.54 38.48
N GLY A 727 3.37 19.54 37.73
CA GLY A 727 3.22 20.96 38.07
C GLY A 727 1.76 21.46 38.03
N PRO A 728 1.49 22.70 38.50
CA PRO A 728 0.14 23.22 38.69
C PRO A 728 -0.68 23.39 37.40
N ILE A 729 -0.03 23.43 36.23
CA ILE A 729 -0.69 23.54 34.92
C ILE A 729 -1.12 22.18 34.34
N TYR A 730 -0.64 21.07 34.91
CA TYR A 730 -0.96 19.72 34.44
C TYR A 730 -2.46 19.41 34.40
N PRO A 731 -3.27 19.72 35.42
CA PRO A 731 -4.71 19.47 35.37
C PRO A 731 -5.38 20.12 34.14
N LEU A 732 -4.95 21.33 33.77
CA LEU A 732 -5.43 22.02 32.59
C LEU A 732 -5.02 21.29 31.30
N MET A 733 -3.74 20.96 31.12
CA MET A 733 -3.28 20.22 29.93
C MET A 733 -3.94 18.84 29.81
N LYS A 734 -4.08 18.12 30.94
CA LYS A 734 -4.79 16.83 31.00
C LYS A 734 -6.25 16.99 30.58
N SER A 735 -6.93 18.05 31.04
CA SER A 735 -8.32 18.31 30.62
C SER A 735 -8.46 18.59 29.13
N MET A 736 -7.51 19.32 28.52
CA MET A 736 -7.50 19.57 27.07
C MET A 736 -7.35 18.26 26.29
N LEU A 737 -6.38 17.43 26.68
CA LEU A 737 -6.14 16.12 26.06
C LEU A 737 -7.34 15.19 26.22
N LEU A 738 -7.89 15.03 27.44
CA LEU A 738 -9.05 14.19 27.70
C LEU A 738 -10.30 14.69 26.97
N GLY A 739 -10.48 16.01 26.85
CA GLY A 739 -11.58 16.61 26.10
C GLY A 739 -11.55 16.23 24.62
N VAL A 740 -10.37 16.19 24.00
CA VAL A 740 -10.18 15.73 22.62
C VAL A 740 -10.28 14.20 22.54
N TYR A 741 -9.69 13.47 23.48
CA TYR A 741 -9.71 12.01 23.54
C TYR A 741 -11.15 11.47 23.58
N GLY A 742 -11.96 11.99 24.50
CA GLY A 742 -13.37 11.64 24.61
C GLY A 742 -14.16 12.03 23.35
N PHE A 743 -13.88 13.21 22.77
CA PHE A 743 -14.47 13.60 21.48
C PHE A 743 -14.16 12.58 20.37
N LEU A 744 -12.91 12.12 20.22
CA LEU A 744 -12.55 11.14 19.19
C LEU A 744 -13.26 9.80 19.39
N HIS A 745 -13.46 9.36 20.64
CA HIS A 745 -14.27 8.18 20.94
C HIS A 745 -15.73 8.31 20.48
N THR A 746 -16.34 9.51 20.53
CA THR A 746 -17.69 9.73 19.97
C THR A 746 -17.76 9.50 18.45
N GLN A 747 -16.61 9.59 17.76
CA GLN A 747 -16.50 9.39 16.31
C GLN A 747 -16.13 7.95 15.92
N LYS A 748 -15.73 7.10 16.89
CA LYS A 748 -15.39 5.69 16.70
C LYS A 748 -16.58 4.77 17.01
N GLU A 749 -16.35 3.46 16.87
CA GLU A 749 -17.25 2.41 17.37
C GLU A 749 -17.23 2.31 18.90
N THR A 750 -16.12 2.71 19.53
CA THR A 750 -15.93 2.74 20.98
C THR A 750 -16.59 3.94 21.68
N ARG A 751 -17.80 4.32 21.24
CA ARG A 751 -18.50 5.50 21.77
C ARG A 751 -18.73 5.41 23.28
N GLY A 752 -18.97 4.21 23.81
CA GLY A 752 -19.13 3.99 25.25
C GLY A 752 -17.92 4.43 26.08
N LEU A 753 -16.72 4.50 25.48
CA LEU A 753 -15.50 4.97 26.15
C LEU A 753 -15.37 6.51 26.16
N SER A 754 -16.29 7.24 25.54
CA SER A 754 -16.19 8.72 25.44
C SER A 754 -16.56 9.44 26.73
N GLU A 755 -17.51 8.92 27.51
CA GLU A 755 -18.11 9.63 28.64
C GLU A 755 -17.11 9.86 29.77
N ARG A 756 -16.39 8.81 30.18
CA ARG A 756 -15.49 8.88 31.33
C ARG A 756 -14.38 9.93 31.16
N PRO A 757 -13.62 9.94 30.03
CA PRO A 757 -12.65 11.01 29.76
C PRO A 757 -13.25 12.42 29.79
N LEU A 758 -14.47 12.60 29.28
CA LEU A 758 -15.14 13.91 29.25
C LEU A 758 -15.60 14.36 30.64
N GLN A 759 -16.07 13.44 31.48
CA GLN A 759 -16.38 13.71 32.89
C GLN A 759 -15.11 14.09 33.66
N ASP A 760 -14.03 13.34 33.46
CA ASP A 760 -12.75 13.63 34.09
C ASP A 760 -12.19 15.00 33.62
N ALA A 761 -12.32 15.34 32.33
CA ALA A 761 -11.97 16.66 31.80
C ALA A 761 -12.80 17.79 32.45
N LYS A 762 -14.13 17.63 32.53
CA LYS A 762 -15.02 18.59 33.20
C LYS A 762 -14.61 18.81 34.65
N LYS A 763 -14.35 17.73 35.38
CA LYS A 763 -13.93 17.78 36.78
C LYS A 763 -12.60 18.51 36.95
N LEU A 764 -11.60 18.17 36.13
CA LEU A 764 -10.28 18.81 36.17
C LEU A 764 -10.35 20.32 35.89
N LEU A 765 -11.21 20.76 34.97
CA LEU A 765 -11.40 22.19 34.69
C LEU A 765 -12.02 22.94 35.87
N LEU A 766 -13.03 22.36 36.52
CA LEU A 766 -13.63 22.96 37.72
C LEU A 766 -12.62 23.03 38.87
N GLN A 767 -11.86 21.95 39.08
CA GLN A 767 -10.79 21.90 40.07
C GLN A 767 -9.70 22.94 39.79
N PHE A 768 -9.27 23.06 38.53
CA PHE A 768 -8.28 24.06 38.13
C PHE A 768 -8.78 25.49 38.33
N ALA A 769 -10.07 25.73 38.13
CA ALA A 769 -10.71 27.03 38.35
C ALA A 769 -11.12 27.30 39.81
N ASP A 770 -10.77 26.42 40.74
CA ASP A 770 -11.12 26.52 42.16
C ASP A 770 -12.65 26.60 42.39
N ILE A 771 -13.43 25.89 41.57
CA ILE A 771 -14.89 25.86 41.62
C ILE A 771 -15.38 24.57 42.28
N GLU A 772 -16.07 24.69 43.42
CA GLU A 772 -16.76 23.57 44.06
C GLU A 772 -18.20 23.44 43.52
N PRO A 773 -18.59 22.29 42.93
CA PRO A 773 -19.93 22.11 42.35
C PRO A 773 -21.07 22.31 43.35
N GLN A 774 -20.87 21.93 44.62
CA GLN A 774 -21.88 22.06 45.68
C GLN A 774 -22.09 23.53 46.05
N ALA A 775 -21.02 24.31 46.18
CA ALA A 775 -21.11 25.75 46.44
C ALA A 775 -21.75 26.50 45.27
N LEU A 776 -21.45 26.10 44.04
CA LEU A 776 -22.10 26.64 42.83
C LEU A 776 -23.62 26.37 42.85
N GLN A 777 -24.04 25.14 43.18
CA GLN A 777 -25.46 24.80 43.29
C GLN A 777 -26.16 25.54 44.44
N ALA A 778 -25.49 25.74 45.58
CA ALA A 778 -26.03 26.50 46.70
C ALA A 778 -26.32 27.96 46.30
N LYS A 779 -25.36 28.63 45.64
CA LYS A 779 -25.54 29.99 45.12
C LYS A 779 -26.71 30.13 44.14
N VAL A 780 -26.85 29.17 43.22
CA VAL A 780 -27.97 29.15 42.25
C VAL A 780 -29.32 28.94 42.96
N SER A 781 -29.32 28.26 44.12
CA SER A 781 -30.53 27.97 44.89
C SER A 781 -30.94 29.11 45.84
N GLU A 782 -30.00 29.96 46.27
CA GLU A 782 -30.25 31.11 47.16
C GLU A 782 -31.05 32.24 46.49
N GLU A 783 -31.05 32.33 45.15
CA GLU A 783 -31.64 33.44 44.41
C GLU A 783 -33.16 33.32 44.10
N ASN A 784 -33.90 32.37 44.72
CA ASN A 784 -35.34 32.11 44.46
C ASN A 784 -35.67 31.96 42.95
N ILE A 785 -34.77 31.33 42.20
CA ILE A 785 -34.86 31.20 40.74
C ILE A 785 -35.78 30.03 40.37
N THR A 786 -36.58 30.21 39.31
CA THR A 786 -37.40 29.13 38.75
C THR A 786 -36.52 27.99 38.21
N SER A 787 -37.05 26.77 38.12
CA SER A 787 -36.27 25.64 37.58
C SER A 787 -35.81 25.86 36.13
N GLU A 788 -36.49 26.71 35.36
CA GLU A 788 -36.16 27.03 33.97
C GLU A 788 -34.98 28.02 33.84
N ASP A 789 -34.81 28.93 34.80
CA ASP A 789 -33.75 29.95 34.80
C ASP A 789 -32.45 29.46 35.49
N SER A 790 -32.51 28.36 36.24
CA SER A 790 -31.36 27.80 36.97
C SER A 790 -30.09 27.58 36.11
N PRO A 791 -30.15 27.03 34.88
CA PRO A 791 -28.96 26.88 34.03
C PRO A 791 -28.34 28.20 33.56
N ARG A 792 -29.12 29.30 33.50
CA ARG A 792 -28.61 30.63 33.10
C ARG A 792 -27.78 31.25 34.21
N GLU A 793 -28.24 31.14 35.46
CA GLU A 793 -27.47 31.67 36.60
C GLU A 793 -26.21 30.83 36.84
N GLU A 794 -26.30 29.51 36.70
CA GLU A 794 -25.13 28.63 36.73
C GLU A 794 -24.07 29.05 35.70
N ALA A 795 -24.49 29.35 34.46
CA ALA A 795 -23.60 29.85 33.42
C ALA A 795 -22.96 31.20 33.77
N ARG A 796 -23.71 32.12 34.41
CA ARG A 796 -23.17 33.43 34.83
C ARG A 796 -22.07 33.29 35.89
N GLU A 797 -22.31 32.49 36.93
CA GLU A 797 -21.32 32.25 37.98
C GLU A 797 -20.09 31.51 37.44
N LEU A 798 -20.30 30.52 36.55
CA LEU A 798 -19.21 29.83 35.86
C LEU A 798 -18.38 30.80 35.01
N TYR A 799 -19.00 31.71 34.26
CA TYR A 799 -18.27 32.69 33.46
C TYR A 799 -17.35 33.56 34.33
N LYS A 800 -17.86 34.09 35.45
CA LYS A 800 -17.07 34.93 36.37
C LYS A 800 -15.84 34.18 36.89
N ALA A 801 -16.02 32.94 37.35
CA ALA A 801 -14.93 32.15 37.91
C ALA A 801 -13.91 31.71 36.85
N LEU A 802 -14.38 31.18 35.72
CA LEU A 802 -13.52 30.68 34.63
C LEU A 802 -12.73 31.81 33.98
N SER A 803 -13.37 32.96 33.67
CA SER A 803 -12.67 34.11 33.08
C SER A 803 -11.61 34.69 34.03
N THR A 804 -11.92 34.78 35.34
CA THR A 804 -10.95 35.23 36.36
C THR A 804 -9.75 34.30 36.42
N LYS A 805 -9.96 32.97 36.46
CA LYS A 805 -8.85 32.02 36.43
C LYS A 805 -8.07 32.10 35.11
N SER A 806 -8.76 32.29 34.00
CA SER A 806 -8.15 32.39 32.67
C SER A 806 -7.19 33.57 32.57
N ARG A 807 -7.56 34.73 33.11
CA ARG A 807 -6.67 35.91 33.23
C ARG A 807 -5.42 35.68 34.09
N SER A 808 -5.49 34.74 35.03
CA SER A 808 -4.35 34.42 35.92
C SER A 808 -3.31 33.48 35.27
N LEU A 809 -3.60 32.95 34.07
CA LEU A 809 -2.65 32.13 33.32
C LEU A 809 -1.43 32.95 32.93
N LYS A 810 -0.24 32.33 33.00
CA LYS A 810 1.01 32.98 32.62
C LYS A 810 1.01 33.25 31.11
N ASP A 811 1.52 34.42 30.70
CA ASP A 811 1.55 34.83 29.29
C ASP A 811 2.24 33.81 28.37
N HIS A 812 3.33 33.17 28.81
CA HIS A 812 4.01 32.15 28.01
C HIS A 812 3.14 30.92 27.73
N PHE A 813 2.27 30.51 28.66
CA PHE A 813 1.38 29.37 28.41
C PHE A 813 0.37 29.71 27.30
N LEU A 814 -0.16 30.93 27.33
CA LEU A 814 -1.09 31.38 26.30
C LEU A 814 -0.38 31.49 24.93
N GLN A 815 0.84 32.03 24.91
CA GLN A 815 1.61 32.21 23.67
C GLN A 815 2.09 30.87 23.11
N ASP A 816 2.77 30.06 23.91
CA ASP A 816 3.46 28.87 23.43
C ASP A 816 2.52 27.69 23.22
N THR A 817 1.42 27.59 23.99
CA THR A 817 0.50 26.45 23.96
C THR A 817 -0.80 26.76 23.25
N VAL A 818 -1.50 27.85 23.61
CA VAL A 818 -2.83 28.16 23.06
C VAL A 818 -2.72 28.82 21.68
N ILE A 819 -1.94 29.89 21.55
CA ILE A 819 -1.67 30.52 20.26
C ILE A 819 -0.85 29.56 19.38
N GLY A 820 0.13 28.86 19.97
CA GLY A 820 0.96 27.88 19.26
C GLY A 820 0.28 26.59 18.81
N MET A 821 -1.05 26.44 18.92
CA MET A 821 -1.76 25.29 18.37
C MET A 821 -1.60 25.22 16.84
N ILE A 822 -1.52 24.00 16.31
CA ILE A 822 -1.34 23.80 14.87
C ILE A 822 -2.60 24.22 14.11
N ILE A 823 -2.41 25.05 13.09
CA ILE A 823 -3.49 25.47 12.20
C ILE A 823 -3.75 24.39 11.18
N THR A 824 -5.00 23.96 11.10
CA THR A 824 -5.41 23.00 10.07
C THR A 824 -5.59 23.69 8.72
N GLU A 825 -5.39 22.95 7.64
CA GLU A 825 -5.71 23.38 6.27
C GLU A 825 -7.12 23.96 6.16
N GLN A 826 -8.05 23.43 6.95
CA GLN A 826 -9.42 23.92 6.98
C GLN A 826 -9.57 25.30 7.63
N GLN A 827 -8.85 25.54 8.73
CA GLN A 827 -8.83 26.84 9.39
C GLN A 827 -8.23 27.88 8.43
N PHE A 828 -7.14 27.53 7.76
CA PHE A 828 -6.51 28.41 6.78
C PHE A 828 -7.47 28.79 5.64
N ARG A 829 -8.17 27.81 5.04
CA ARG A 829 -9.16 28.06 3.99
C ARG A 829 -10.27 29.03 4.40
N ALA A 830 -10.66 29.04 5.67
CA ALA A 830 -11.73 29.92 6.17
C ALA A 830 -11.32 31.40 6.20
N ILE A 831 -10.02 31.70 6.22
CA ILE A 831 -9.50 33.06 6.37
C ILE A 831 -8.57 33.50 5.23
N GLN A 832 -8.12 32.59 4.36
CA GLN A 832 -7.11 32.85 3.33
C GLN A 832 -7.46 34.04 2.41
N ASP A 833 -8.74 34.22 2.08
CA ASP A 833 -9.21 35.28 1.19
C ASP A 833 -9.13 36.68 1.82
N LYS A 834 -9.07 36.74 3.15
CA LYS A 834 -8.89 37.96 3.92
C LYS A 834 -7.42 38.29 4.20
N LEU A 835 -6.49 37.39 3.88
CA LEU A 835 -5.04 37.60 4.07
C LEU A 835 -4.42 38.34 2.89
N THR A 836 -3.39 39.15 3.17
CA THR A 836 -2.53 39.70 2.12
C THR A 836 -1.81 38.56 1.38
N PRO A 837 -1.36 38.76 0.12
CA PRO A 837 -0.64 37.70 -0.62
C PRO A 837 0.60 37.18 0.12
N LYS A 838 1.29 38.06 0.85
CA LYS A 838 2.47 37.71 1.66
C LYS A 838 2.07 36.83 2.85
N ASP A 839 1.12 37.28 3.67
CA ASP A 839 0.68 36.56 4.87
C ASP A 839 0.01 35.23 4.50
N ARG A 840 -0.72 35.21 3.37
CA ARG A 840 -1.29 33.98 2.80
C ARG A 840 -0.20 32.96 2.46
N SER A 841 0.87 33.37 1.79
CA SER A 841 1.99 32.49 1.45
C SER A 841 2.74 31.99 2.69
N GLU A 842 2.92 32.85 3.69
CA GLU A 842 3.57 32.49 4.95
C GLU A 842 2.73 31.47 5.72
N MET A 843 1.43 31.70 5.85
CA MET A 843 0.50 30.82 6.54
C MET A 843 0.29 29.48 5.80
N ASP A 844 0.19 29.49 4.47
CA ASP A 844 0.14 28.26 3.65
C ASP A 844 1.39 27.39 3.88
N SER A 845 2.56 28.00 3.96
CA SER A 845 3.80 27.29 4.31
C SER A 845 3.71 26.65 5.69
N MET A 846 3.24 27.38 6.71
CA MET A 846 3.10 26.88 8.09
C MET A 846 2.10 25.73 8.18
N VAL A 847 0.99 25.82 7.47
CA VAL A 847 -0.06 24.78 7.43
C VAL A 847 0.47 23.51 6.77
N LYS A 848 1.14 23.63 5.62
CA LYS A 848 1.74 22.48 4.91
C LYS A 848 2.86 21.82 5.71
N SER A 849 3.63 22.61 6.45
CA SER A 849 4.68 22.10 7.34
C SER A 849 4.16 21.67 8.70
N TYR A 850 2.90 21.93 9.08
CA TYR A 850 2.35 21.72 10.43
C TYR A 850 3.17 22.46 11.50
N ASP A 851 3.61 23.68 11.22
CA ASP A 851 4.28 24.53 12.19
C ASP A 851 3.27 25.25 13.09
N SER A 852 3.64 25.46 14.36
CA SER A 852 2.87 26.26 15.33
C SER A 852 2.70 27.70 14.84
N LEU A 853 1.54 28.31 15.10
CA LEU A 853 1.31 29.72 14.83
C LEU A 853 2.23 30.60 15.70
N THR A 854 2.92 31.57 15.10
CA THR A 854 3.81 32.48 15.82
C THR A 854 3.00 33.63 16.43
N LEU A 855 3.50 34.22 17.53
CA LEU A 855 2.87 35.38 18.14
C LEU A 855 2.77 36.57 17.17
N GLU A 856 3.81 36.80 16.36
CA GLU A 856 3.81 37.86 15.34
C GLU A 856 2.70 37.63 14.29
N MET A 857 2.57 36.40 13.78
CA MET A 857 1.49 36.08 12.85
C MET A 857 0.13 36.20 13.53
N TYR A 858 -0.02 35.75 14.78
CA TYR A 858 -1.26 35.91 15.54
C TYR A 858 -1.65 37.39 15.70
N GLN A 859 -0.70 38.27 16.00
CA GLN A 859 -0.93 39.71 16.08
C GLN A 859 -1.39 40.28 14.73
N LYS A 860 -0.74 39.90 13.62
CA LYS A 860 -1.20 40.29 12.26
C LYS A 860 -2.62 39.82 11.99
N LEU A 861 -2.98 38.60 12.41
CA LEU A 861 -4.35 38.10 12.29
C LEU A 861 -5.31 38.93 13.15
N ALA A 862 -4.93 39.28 14.37
CA ALA A 862 -5.76 40.09 15.26
C ALA A 862 -6.00 41.51 14.71
N ASP A 863 -4.96 42.15 14.17
CA ASP A 863 -5.05 43.48 13.54
C ASP A 863 -6.03 43.49 12.35
N ASN A 864 -6.14 42.36 11.64
CA ASN A 864 -7.05 42.17 10.51
C ASN A 864 -8.42 41.56 10.90
N ARG A 865 -8.73 41.46 12.20
CA ARG A 865 -9.96 40.83 12.74
C ARG A 865 -10.14 39.36 12.30
N LEU A 866 -9.03 38.65 12.14
CA LEU A 866 -8.96 37.20 11.88
C LEU A 866 -8.59 36.41 13.14
N ALA A 867 -8.21 37.11 14.21
CA ALA A 867 -8.00 36.57 15.54
C ALA A 867 -8.54 37.56 16.59
N LEU A 868 -8.76 37.10 17.81
CA LEU A 868 -9.08 37.95 18.94
C LEU A 868 -7.82 38.65 19.44
N PRO A 869 -7.92 39.89 19.96
CA PRO A 869 -6.83 40.47 20.74
C PRO A 869 -6.45 39.55 21.90
N VAL A 870 -5.15 39.47 22.23
CA VAL A 870 -4.63 38.58 23.28
C VAL A 870 -5.33 38.79 24.62
N GLU A 871 -5.64 40.03 24.98
CA GLU A 871 -6.36 40.36 26.21
C GLU A 871 -7.81 39.85 26.20
N THR A 872 -8.47 39.86 25.03
CA THR A 872 -9.80 39.24 24.88
C THR A 872 -9.70 37.72 24.91
N LEU A 873 -8.66 37.13 24.32
CA LEU A 873 -8.43 35.68 24.40
C LEU A 873 -8.27 35.20 25.85
N LYS A 874 -7.59 35.98 26.71
CA LYS A 874 -7.48 35.68 28.15
C LYS A 874 -8.83 35.58 28.83
N ASP A 875 -9.82 36.35 28.41
CA ASP A 875 -11.18 36.33 29.00
C ASP A 875 -12.00 35.13 28.53
N VAL A 876 -11.67 34.59 27.35
CA VAL A 876 -12.51 33.64 26.63
C VAL A 876 -11.98 32.20 26.72
N PHE A 877 -10.66 32.01 26.88
CA PHE A 877 -10.02 30.69 26.74
C PHE A 877 -10.57 29.60 27.68
N LEU A 878 -10.54 29.77 29.01
CA LEU A 878 -11.09 28.74 29.91
C LEU A 878 -12.61 28.59 29.82
N PRO A 879 -13.41 29.67 29.74
CA PRO A 879 -14.84 29.54 29.45
C PRO A 879 -15.11 28.70 28.20
N GLU A 880 -14.42 28.98 27.09
CA GLU A 880 -14.57 28.24 25.83
C GLU A 880 -14.14 26.78 25.96
N LEU A 881 -13.03 26.50 26.64
CA LEU A 881 -12.57 25.12 26.88
C LEU A 881 -13.59 24.32 27.71
N TYR A 882 -14.18 24.96 28.73
CA TYR A 882 -15.24 24.36 29.54
C TYR A 882 -16.50 24.10 28.71
N ILE A 883 -16.97 25.10 27.96
CA ILE A 883 -18.09 24.98 27.00
C ILE A 883 -17.84 23.80 26.05
N SER A 884 -16.68 23.76 25.41
CA SER A 884 -16.30 22.71 24.46
C SER A 884 -16.36 21.31 25.08
N THR A 885 -16.00 21.18 26.35
CA THR A 885 -16.00 19.93 27.10
C THR A 885 -17.42 19.50 27.44
N ILE A 886 -18.20 20.34 28.12
CA ILE A 886 -19.56 19.99 28.55
C ILE A 886 -20.54 19.87 27.37
N TYR A 887 -20.34 20.63 26.28
CA TYR A 887 -21.07 20.43 25.03
C TYR A 887 -20.80 19.04 24.44
N THR A 888 -19.54 18.60 24.44
CA THR A 888 -19.19 17.28 23.92
C THR A 888 -19.77 16.17 24.81
N LEU A 889 -19.67 16.34 26.13
CA LEU A 889 -20.24 15.44 27.14
C LEU A 889 -21.77 15.36 26.98
N GLY A 890 -22.46 16.50 26.93
CA GLY A 890 -23.91 16.55 26.79
C GLY A 890 -24.42 15.86 25.52
N ARG A 891 -23.62 15.83 24.44
CA ARG A 891 -24.00 15.15 23.18
C ARG A 891 -23.89 13.65 23.21
N THR A 892 -23.27 13.03 24.22
CA THR A 892 -23.18 11.56 24.31
C THR A 892 -24.57 10.91 24.31
N ILE A 893 -25.59 11.60 24.84
CA ILE A 893 -27.00 11.16 24.81
C ILE A 893 -27.54 10.90 23.40
N PHE A 894 -26.95 11.50 22.36
CA PHE A 894 -27.40 11.30 20.99
C PHE A 894 -26.76 10.09 20.30
N TYR A 895 -25.79 9.44 20.97
CA TYR A 895 -24.97 8.40 20.35
C TYR A 895 -24.91 7.11 21.15
N LEU A 896 -25.15 7.17 22.47
CA LEU A 896 -25.13 6.02 23.37
C LEU A 896 -26.54 5.51 23.61
N SER A 897 -26.74 4.20 23.42
CA SER A 897 -28.02 3.51 23.61
C SER A 897 -28.49 3.48 25.07
N GLU A 898 -27.59 3.74 26.03
CA GLU A 898 -27.88 3.81 27.46
C GLU A 898 -28.76 5.01 27.85
N TYR A 899 -28.91 5.98 26.93
CA TYR A 899 -29.65 7.23 27.11
C TYR A 899 -30.80 7.39 26.09
N PRO A 900 -31.79 6.48 26.07
CA PRO A 900 -32.89 6.56 25.11
C PRO A 900 -33.75 7.82 25.32
N PRO A 901 -34.40 8.35 24.26
CA PRO A 901 -35.30 9.50 24.36
C PRO A 901 -36.37 9.33 25.46
N GLY A 902 -36.65 10.42 26.18
CA GLY A 902 -37.57 10.42 27.34
C GLY A 902 -37.00 9.89 28.68
N SER A 903 -35.78 9.35 28.70
CA SER A 903 -35.17 8.85 29.95
C SER A 903 -34.72 9.97 30.91
N GLU A 904 -35.03 9.83 32.20
CA GLU A 904 -34.54 10.74 33.26
C GLU A 904 -33.02 10.78 33.37
N ARG A 905 -32.32 9.71 32.94
CA ARG A 905 -30.86 9.64 32.92
C ARG A 905 -30.22 10.69 32.00
N ARG A 906 -31.00 11.28 31.08
CA ARG A 906 -30.53 12.35 30.17
C ARG A 906 -30.47 13.72 30.84
N ALA A 907 -31.17 13.92 31.97
CA ALA A 907 -31.32 15.24 32.57
C ALA A 907 -29.98 15.95 32.87
N PRO A 908 -28.94 15.29 33.43
CA PRO A 908 -27.64 15.95 33.66
C PRO A 908 -26.95 16.40 32.37
N PHE A 909 -27.06 15.62 31.30
CA PHE A 909 -26.45 15.91 30.01
C PHE A 909 -27.20 17.00 29.24
N ILE A 910 -28.53 17.03 29.35
CA ILE A 910 -29.36 18.12 28.80
C ILE A 910 -29.03 19.42 29.53
N ARG A 911 -28.88 19.38 30.85
CA ARG A 911 -28.40 20.54 31.63
C ARG A 911 -27.03 21.00 31.15
N ASP A 912 -26.09 20.09 30.90
CA ASP A 912 -24.77 20.45 30.34
C ASP A 912 -24.88 21.13 28.95
N LEU A 913 -25.82 20.72 28.09
CA LEU A 913 -26.08 21.41 26.81
C LEU A 913 -26.67 22.81 27.00
N GLN A 914 -27.56 22.99 27.98
CA GLN A 914 -28.16 24.28 28.32
C GLN A 914 -27.11 25.24 28.89
N VAL A 915 -26.32 24.78 29.88
CA VAL A 915 -25.23 25.55 30.48
C VAL A 915 -24.19 25.92 29.42
N ALA A 916 -23.84 25.00 28.50
CA ALA A 916 -22.93 25.31 27.38
C ALA A 916 -23.43 26.49 26.54
N TYR A 917 -24.71 26.49 26.19
CA TYR A 917 -25.31 27.53 25.36
C TYR A 917 -25.38 28.88 26.11
N TYR A 918 -25.87 28.88 27.35
CA TYR A 918 -25.97 30.11 28.14
C TYR A 918 -24.60 30.68 28.51
N LEU A 919 -23.60 29.83 28.74
CA LEU A 919 -22.23 30.27 28.97
C LEU A 919 -21.63 30.93 27.72
N CYS A 920 -22.00 30.50 26.51
CA CYS A 920 -21.66 31.23 25.28
C CYS A 920 -22.31 32.62 25.25
N GLU A 921 -23.56 32.76 25.68
CA GLU A 921 -24.23 34.07 25.75
C GLU A 921 -23.54 35.01 26.76
N GLU A 922 -23.10 34.50 27.90
CA GLU A 922 -22.35 35.30 28.89
C GLU A 922 -20.99 35.75 28.34
N VAL A 923 -20.27 34.88 27.63
CA VAL A 923 -19.04 35.26 26.91
C VAL A 923 -19.32 36.38 25.90
N ALA A 924 -20.38 36.23 25.08
CA ALA A 924 -20.74 37.23 24.07
C ALA A 924 -21.12 38.58 24.68
N LYS A 925 -21.88 38.59 25.78
CA LYS A 925 -22.23 39.81 26.51
C LYS A 925 -21.00 40.53 27.05
N ALA A 926 -20.05 39.78 27.62
CA ALA A 926 -18.90 40.37 28.29
C ALA A 926 -17.77 40.80 27.34
N THR A 927 -17.61 40.14 26.19
CA THR A 927 -16.46 40.33 25.29
C THR A 927 -16.83 40.83 23.90
N SER A 928 -18.13 40.90 23.57
CA SER A 928 -18.63 41.12 22.20
C SER A 928 -18.14 40.07 21.18
N CYS A 929 -17.56 38.96 21.64
CA CYS A 929 -17.11 37.85 20.80
C CYS A 929 -18.18 36.76 20.73
N THR A 930 -18.47 36.27 19.52
CA THR A 930 -19.32 35.09 19.36
C THR A 930 -18.46 33.85 19.17
N LEU A 931 -18.58 32.90 20.10
CA LEU A 931 -17.87 31.61 20.02
C LEU A 931 -18.52 30.67 19.01
N LEU A 932 -17.72 29.87 18.30
CA LEU A 932 -18.23 28.78 17.44
C LEU A 932 -19.18 27.85 18.21
N HIS A 933 -18.90 27.60 19.48
CA HIS A 933 -19.75 26.79 20.34
C HIS A 933 -21.14 27.38 20.59
N THR A 934 -21.36 28.68 20.34
CA THR A 934 -22.72 29.26 20.34
C THR A 934 -23.56 28.59 19.26
N PHE A 935 -23.02 28.48 18.05
CA PHE A 935 -23.65 27.77 16.96
C PHE A 935 -23.75 26.27 17.26
N LEU A 936 -22.68 25.63 17.75
CA LEU A 936 -22.68 24.20 17.99
C LEU A 936 -23.64 23.78 19.11
N SER A 937 -23.61 24.43 20.27
CA SER A 937 -24.48 24.11 21.41
C SER A 937 -25.96 24.34 21.08
N LYS A 938 -26.30 25.37 20.31
CA LYS A 938 -27.68 25.60 19.85
C LYS A 938 -28.08 24.66 18.70
N ALA A 939 -27.35 24.66 17.59
CA ALA A 939 -27.70 23.92 16.38
C ALA A 939 -27.53 22.40 16.53
N GLU A 940 -26.44 21.96 17.17
CA GLU A 940 -26.06 20.55 17.26
C GLU A 940 -26.25 19.93 18.65
N GLY A 941 -26.71 20.74 19.62
CA GLY A 941 -27.15 20.34 20.95
C GLY A 941 -28.67 20.56 21.13
N LEU A 942 -29.08 21.76 21.54
CA LEU A 942 -30.46 22.05 21.95
C LEU A 942 -31.49 21.83 20.83
N ASN A 943 -31.27 22.36 19.63
CA ASN A 943 -32.21 22.18 18.52
C ASN A 943 -32.21 20.75 17.98
N LYS A 944 -31.20 19.93 18.31
CA LYS A 944 -31.23 18.51 18.00
C LYS A 944 -32.21 17.76 18.91
N LEU A 945 -32.43 18.23 20.14
CA LEU A 945 -33.50 17.72 21.01
C LEU A 945 -34.88 18.03 20.42
N LEU A 946 -35.05 19.19 19.77
CA LEU A 946 -36.30 19.54 19.08
C LEU A 946 -36.63 18.57 17.94
N LEU A 947 -35.59 18.05 17.25
CA LEU A 947 -35.75 17.05 16.18
C LEU A 947 -36.17 15.65 16.66
N GLU A 948 -36.07 15.35 17.95
CA GLU A 948 -36.49 14.07 18.50
C GLU A 948 -38.03 14.02 18.59
N VAL A 949 -38.62 12.94 18.07
CA VAL A 949 -40.06 12.70 18.11
C VAL A 949 -40.42 11.72 19.24
N GLU A 950 -39.55 10.74 19.47
CA GLU A 950 -39.73 9.72 20.51
C GLU A 950 -39.73 10.34 21.92
N GLY A 951 -40.70 9.94 22.75
CA GLY A 951 -40.84 10.43 24.12
C GLY A 951 -41.54 11.78 24.28
N LYS A 952 -41.99 12.42 23.18
CA LYS A 952 -42.76 13.68 23.22
C LYS A 952 -44.27 13.47 23.05
N ALA A 953 -45.06 14.40 23.60
CA ALA A 953 -46.49 14.47 23.32
C ALA A 953 -46.73 14.83 21.84
N LYS A 954 -47.74 14.21 21.21
CA LYS A 954 -48.00 14.38 19.76
C LYS A 954 -48.24 15.84 19.37
N GLU A 955 -48.86 16.60 20.27
CA GLU A 955 -49.19 18.01 20.10
C GLU A 955 -47.95 18.91 20.10
N GLN A 956 -46.83 18.46 20.68
CA GLN A 956 -45.57 19.20 20.76
C GLN A 956 -44.62 18.93 19.58
N VAL A 957 -44.79 17.79 18.88
CA VAL A 957 -43.86 17.35 17.82
C VAL A 957 -43.76 18.36 16.68
N ILE A 958 -44.88 18.79 16.10
CA ILE A 958 -44.86 19.70 14.94
C ILE A 958 -44.34 21.10 15.33
N PRO A 959 -44.79 21.73 16.44
CA PRO A 959 -44.21 22.99 16.92
C PRO A 959 -42.68 22.95 17.11
N ASP A 960 -42.16 21.91 17.76
CA ASP A 960 -40.70 21.76 17.97
C ASP A 960 -39.95 21.65 16.64
N LEU A 961 -40.48 20.88 15.69
CA LEU A 961 -39.88 20.73 14.36
C LEU A 961 -39.90 22.06 13.58
N GLN A 962 -40.95 22.87 13.74
CA GLN A 962 -41.05 24.19 13.11
C GLN A 962 -40.08 25.20 13.73
N GLU A 963 -39.91 25.17 15.06
CA GLU A 963 -38.88 25.97 15.73
C GLU A 963 -37.47 25.60 15.22
N ALA A 964 -37.19 24.30 15.07
CA ALA A 964 -35.95 23.82 14.49
C ALA A 964 -35.77 24.29 13.03
N GLU A 965 -36.82 24.17 12.18
CA GLU A 965 -36.83 24.66 10.80
C GLU A 965 -36.46 26.15 10.74
N ASP A 966 -37.16 26.98 11.51
CA ASP A 966 -36.98 28.44 11.53
C ASP A 966 -35.54 28.81 11.90
N TYR A 967 -34.97 28.11 12.87
CA TYR A 967 -33.58 28.31 13.25
C TYR A 967 -32.61 27.98 12.11
N TYR A 968 -32.70 26.78 11.51
CA TYR A 968 -31.78 26.40 10.44
C TYR A 968 -31.93 27.27 9.20
N ARG A 969 -33.15 27.76 8.89
CA ARG A 969 -33.38 28.75 7.82
C ARG A 969 -32.70 30.09 8.12
N LYS A 970 -32.81 30.60 9.35
CA LYS A 970 -32.09 31.83 9.77
C LYS A 970 -30.58 31.65 9.64
N MET A 971 -30.06 30.48 10.00
CA MET A 971 -28.62 30.16 9.93
C MET A 971 -28.06 30.15 8.49
N LEU A 972 -28.86 29.84 7.47
CA LEU A 972 -28.41 29.91 6.07
C LEU A 972 -28.10 31.35 5.62
N GLY A 973 -28.63 32.37 6.30
CA GLY A 973 -28.37 33.78 6.02
C GLY A 973 -27.54 34.49 7.09
N ASP A 974 -27.05 33.74 8.09
CA ASP A 974 -26.28 34.27 9.20
C ASP A 974 -24.95 34.85 8.71
N LYS A 975 -24.56 36.03 9.19
CA LYS A 975 -23.32 36.72 8.82
C LYS A 975 -22.36 36.88 10.00
N THR A 976 -22.67 36.23 11.12
CA THR A 976 -21.90 36.35 12.35
C THR A 976 -20.48 35.79 12.18
N GLU A 977 -19.52 36.45 12.80
CA GLU A 977 -18.14 35.99 12.90
C GLU A 977 -18.00 35.10 14.14
N TYR A 978 -17.62 33.85 13.93
CA TYR A 978 -17.45 32.88 15.00
C TYR A 978 -15.97 32.57 15.21
N TYR A 979 -15.54 32.68 16.47
CA TYR A 979 -14.18 32.40 16.88
C TYR A 979 -14.09 31.05 17.57
N GLU A 980 -12.97 30.36 17.39
CA GLU A 980 -12.59 29.16 18.12
C GLU A 980 -11.18 29.32 18.66
N PHE A 981 -11.01 29.28 19.99
CA PHE A 981 -9.75 29.49 20.71
C PHE A 981 -8.99 30.73 20.22
N GLY A 982 -9.72 31.83 20.01
CA GLY A 982 -9.16 33.10 19.58
C GLY A 982 -8.90 33.27 18.09
N LEU A 983 -9.17 32.26 17.25
CA LEU A 983 -9.04 32.39 15.80
C LEU A 983 -10.40 32.41 15.12
N LEU A 984 -10.54 33.25 14.10
CA LEU A 984 -11.74 33.32 13.30
C LEU A 984 -11.92 31.99 12.56
N LYS A 985 -12.97 31.27 12.91
CA LYS A 985 -13.26 29.95 12.35
C LYS A 985 -14.27 30.02 11.20
N ARG A 986 -15.17 31.01 11.26
CA ARG A 986 -16.31 31.11 10.35
C ARG A 986 -16.80 32.56 10.23
N VAL A 987 -17.13 32.97 9.01
CA VAL A 987 -17.74 34.27 8.67
C VAL A 987 -19.00 33.98 7.87
N GLY A 988 -20.16 34.13 8.51
CA GLY A 988 -21.41 33.68 7.90
C GLY A 988 -21.42 32.19 7.55
N PRO A 989 -22.31 31.68 6.69
CA PRO A 989 -22.45 30.26 6.48
C PRO A 989 -21.42 29.79 5.44
N ASP A 990 -20.34 29.16 5.91
CA ASP A 990 -19.39 28.48 5.04
C ASP A 990 -20.04 27.27 4.33
N VAL A 991 -19.39 26.73 3.31
CA VAL A 991 -19.94 25.59 2.53
C VAL A 991 -20.31 24.42 3.44
N HIS A 992 -19.46 24.11 4.42
CA HIS A 992 -19.72 23.06 5.40
C HIS A 992 -20.98 23.32 6.24
N THR A 993 -21.16 24.54 6.75
CA THR A 993 -22.33 24.95 7.52
C THR A 993 -23.59 24.91 6.67
N ASN A 994 -23.53 25.39 5.41
CA ASN A 994 -24.65 25.30 4.49
C ASN A 994 -25.08 23.86 4.27
N ILE A 995 -24.14 22.96 3.98
CA ILE A 995 -24.43 21.52 3.83
C ILE A 995 -25.10 20.97 5.10
N ARG A 996 -24.59 21.32 6.29
CA ARG A 996 -25.18 20.86 7.56
C ARG A 996 -26.57 21.45 7.83
N CYS A 997 -26.79 22.73 7.56
CA CYS A 997 -28.11 23.35 7.70
C CYS A 997 -29.13 22.70 6.76
N HIS A 998 -28.76 22.45 5.50
CA HIS A 998 -29.62 21.72 4.58
C HIS A 998 -29.85 20.27 5.03
N GLU A 999 -28.82 19.54 5.52
CA GLU A 999 -28.99 18.20 6.13
C GLU A 999 -30.05 18.21 7.25
N LYS A 1000 -30.02 19.24 8.10
CA LYS A 1000 -30.97 19.38 9.22
C LYS A 1000 -32.36 19.77 8.76
N LEU A 1001 -32.48 20.66 7.77
CA LEU A 1001 -33.78 21.01 7.18
C LEU A 1001 -34.43 19.80 6.50
N VAL A 1002 -33.66 18.98 5.78
CA VAL A 1002 -34.15 17.70 5.23
C VAL A 1002 -34.67 16.80 6.36
N LYS A 1003 -33.95 16.70 7.47
CA LYS A 1003 -34.41 15.93 8.65
C LYS A 1003 -35.67 16.52 9.29
N CYS A 1004 -35.81 17.84 9.37
CA CYS A 1004 -37.03 18.52 9.84
C CYS A 1004 -38.21 18.12 8.95
N TYR A 1005 -38.09 18.31 7.63
CA TYR A 1005 -39.18 18.03 6.69
C TYR A 1005 -39.53 16.55 6.62
N ARG A 1006 -38.53 15.66 6.74
CA ARG A 1006 -38.76 14.22 6.88
C ARG A 1006 -39.61 13.93 8.12
N ALA A 1007 -39.21 14.46 9.27
CA ALA A 1007 -39.95 14.24 10.52
C ALA A 1007 -41.37 14.84 10.48
N MET A 1008 -41.54 16.03 9.88
CA MET A 1008 -42.85 16.64 9.66
C MET A 1008 -43.72 15.81 8.72
N LEU A 1009 -43.16 15.32 7.61
CA LEU A 1009 -43.85 14.45 6.65
C LEU A 1009 -44.42 13.20 7.33
N LEU A 1010 -43.63 12.57 8.20
CA LEU A 1010 -44.02 11.33 8.91
C LEU A 1010 -45.07 11.56 10.01
N ASN A 1011 -45.23 12.80 10.51
CA ASN A 1011 -46.11 13.12 11.64
C ASN A 1011 -47.27 14.07 11.29
N ALA A 1012 -47.35 14.54 10.04
CA ALA A 1012 -48.39 15.47 9.60
C ALA A 1012 -49.64 14.76 9.05
N GLU A 1013 -50.77 15.46 9.12
CA GLU A 1013 -52.01 15.11 8.43
C GLU A 1013 -51.80 15.12 6.89
N GLU A 1014 -52.53 14.26 6.17
CA GLU A 1014 -52.38 14.05 4.72
C GLU A 1014 -52.38 15.35 3.90
N GLU A 1015 -53.23 16.31 4.26
CA GLU A 1015 -53.37 17.60 3.56
C GLU A 1015 -52.07 18.44 3.56
N LYS A 1016 -51.21 18.26 4.57
CA LYS A 1016 -49.96 19.02 4.75
C LYS A 1016 -48.73 18.29 4.19
N LYS A 1017 -48.81 16.98 3.94
CA LYS A 1017 -47.66 16.16 3.49
C LYS A 1017 -47.04 16.64 2.18
N ASN A 1018 -47.88 16.99 1.20
CA ASN A 1018 -47.42 17.49 -0.11
C ASN A 1018 -46.56 18.76 0.00
N ALA A 1019 -46.89 19.66 0.93
CA ALA A 1019 -46.11 20.88 1.15
C ALA A 1019 -44.72 20.56 1.73
N PHE A 1020 -44.63 19.62 2.67
CA PHE A 1020 -43.37 19.18 3.27
C PHE A 1020 -42.50 18.40 2.28
N ILE A 1021 -43.09 17.56 1.43
CA ILE A 1021 -42.40 16.88 0.34
C ILE A 1021 -41.69 17.89 -0.56
N LYS A 1022 -42.42 18.89 -1.08
CA LYS A 1022 -41.86 19.90 -1.99
C LYS A 1022 -40.71 20.68 -1.35
N LYS A 1023 -40.88 21.08 -0.09
CA LYS A 1023 -39.83 21.80 0.66
C LYS A 1023 -38.60 20.92 0.90
N GLY A 1024 -38.78 19.69 1.37
CA GLY A 1024 -37.67 18.80 1.67
C GLY A 1024 -36.90 18.34 0.43
N GLN A 1025 -37.58 18.12 -0.71
CA GLN A 1025 -36.90 17.85 -1.99
C GLN A 1025 -35.97 19.01 -2.39
N ALA A 1026 -36.45 20.25 -2.28
CA ALA A 1026 -35.64 21.42 -2.62
C ALA A 1026 -34.40 21.56 -1.72
N GLU A 1027 -34.50 21.21 -0.43
CA GLU A 1027 -33.33 21.21 0.46
C GLU A 1027 -32.39 20.02 0.20
N CYS A 1028 -32.90 18.85 -0.20
CA CYS A 1028 -32.08 17.72 -0.65
C CYS A 1028 -31.22 18.10 -1.85
N ASP A 1029 -31.82 18.71 -2.88
CA ASP A 1029 -31.12 19.10 -4.10
C ASP A 1029 -30.00 20.12 -3.81
N ARG A 1030 -30.28 21.10 -2.93
CA ARG A 1030 -29.26 22.07 -2.48
C ARG A 1030 -28.12 21.41 -1.71
N MET A 1031 -28.44 20.51 -0.78
CA MET A 1031 -27.44 19.78 0.00
C MET A 1031 -26.52 18.96 -0.93
N LEU A 1032 -27.10 18.17 -1.83
CA LEU A 1032 -26.35 17.30 -2.75
C LEU A 1032 -25.50 18.12 -3.71
N LYS A 1033 -26.04 19.22 -4.26
CA LYS A 1033 -25.27 20.12 -5.13
C LYS A 1033 -24.02 20.65 -4.45
N LEU A 1034 -24.16 21.18 -3.22
CA LEU A 1034 -23.01 21.69 -2.47
C LEU A 1034 -21.97 20.60 -2.18
N VAL A 1035 -22.43 19.40 -1.86
CA VAL A 1035 -21.55 18.24 -1.63
C VAL A 1035 -20.82 17.82 -2.89
N GLU A 1036 -21.50 17.78 -4.03
CA GLU A 1036 -20.92 17.40 -5.31
C GLU A 1036 -19.95 18.47 -5.83
N ASP A 1037 -20.28 19.76 -5.70
CA ASP A 1037 -19.39 20.88 -6.06
C ASP A 1037 -18.05 20.80 -5.28
N GLU A 1038 -18.10 20.47 -3.98
CA GLU A 1038 -16.89 20.27 -3.15
C GLU A 1038 -16.03 19.09 -3.62
N ILE A 1039 -16.65 18.03 -4.14
CA ILE A 1039 -15.93 16.87 -4.70
C ILE A 1039 -15.27 17.25 -6.04
N HIS A 1040 -15.99 17.96 -6.92
CA HIS A 1040 -15.51 18.33 -8.25
C HIS A 1040 -14.40 19.38 -8.23
N ALA A 1041 -14.34 20.22 -7.19
CA ALA A 1041 -13.30 21.24 -7.01
C ALA A 1041 -11.88 20.67 -6.79
N GLY A 1042 -11.68 19.34 -6.85
CA GLY A 1042 -10.35 18.70 -6.80
C GLY A 1042 -9.74 18.65 -5.40
N ASN A 1043 -10.54 18.82 -4.36
CA ASN A 1043 -10.06 18.75 -2.99
C ASN A 1043 -9.72 17.30 -2.63
N LEU A 1044 -8.44 17.01 -2.37
CA LEU A 1044 -7.88 15.73 -1.90
C LEU A 1044 -8.51 15.17 -0.60
N ASN A 1045 -9.54 15.81 -0.05
CA ASN A 1045 -10.25 15.43 1.17
C ASN A 1045 -11.76 15.61 0.99
N PRO A 1046 -12.57 14.55 0.77
CA PRO A 1046 -14.02 14.67 0.83
C PRO A 1046 -14.48 15.07 2.25
N PRO A 1047 -15.68 15.68 2.39
CA PRO A 1047 -16.27 15.93 3.71
C PRO A 1047 -16.29 14.64 4.53
N GLN A 1048 -15.89 14.68 5.80
CA GLN A 1048 -15.82 13.47 6.65
C GLN A 1048 -17.18 12.73 6.71
N ARG A 1049 -18.28 13.51 6.68
CA ARG A 1049 -19.67 13.05 6.74
C ARG A 1049 -20.32 12.81 5.37
N LEU A 1050 -19.54 12.71 4.29
CA LEU A 1050 -20.05 12.57 2.93
C LEU A 1050 -21.13 11.47 2.79
N ALA A 1051 -20.90 10.30 3.37
CA ALA A 1051 -21.89 9.22 3.32
C ALA A 1051 -23.20 9.58 4.05
N ALA A 1052 -23.13 10.31 5.16
CA ALA A 1052 -24.30 10.71 5.92
C ALA A 1052 -25.21 11.65 5.12
N TYR A 1053 -24.65 12.49 4.26
CA TYR A 1053 -25.43 13.38 3.38
C TYR A 1053 -26.20 12.57 2.33
N TYR A 1054 -25.53 11.62 1.66
CA TYR A 1054 -26.21 10.72 0.73
C TYR A 1054 -27.29 9.89 1.42
N ILE A 1055 -27.01 9.30 2.59
CA ILE A 1055 -27.99 8.52 3.35
C ILE A 1055 -29.20 9.37 3.75
N THR A 1056 -28.98 10.62 4.18
CA THR A 1056 -30.07 11.54 4.57
C THR A 1056 -30.96 11.86 3.37
N ALA A 1057 -30.38 12.12 2.19
CA ALA A 1057 -31.14 12.33 0.96
C ALA A 1057 -31.93 11.08 0.55
N GLY A 1058 -31.30 9.90 0.58
CA GLY A 1058 -31.94 8.62 0.26
C GLY A 1058 -33.13 8.30 1.17
N GLN A 1059 -33.00 8.54 2.48
CA GLN A 1059 -34.08 8.36 3.45
C GLN A 1059 -35.28 9.26 3.15
N PHE A 1060 -35.03 10.53 2.80
CA PHE A 1060 -36.10 11.45 2.44
C PHE A 1060 -36.82 11.05 1.14
N MET A 1061 -36.06 10.70 0.09
CA MET A 1061 -36.60 10.27 -1.20
C MET A 1061 -37.44 9.00 -1.09
N MET A 1062 -37.04 8.08 -0.22
CA MET A 1062 -37.79 6.86 0.07
C MET A 1062 -39.12 7.14 0.77
N ASP A 1063 -39.14 8.04 1.76
CA ASP A 1063 -40.35 8.36 2.54
C ASP A 1063 -41.39 9.20 1.75
N ASP A 1064 -40.99 9.90 0.68
CA ASP A 1064 -41.93 10.53 -0.28
C ASP A 1064 -42.76 9.45 -1.03
N GLY A 1065 -42.23 8.24 -1.20
CA GLY A 1065 -42.99 7.08 -1.68
C GLY A 1065 -43.34 7.08 -3.17
N LYS A 1066 -42.93 8.10 -3.94
CA LYS A 1066 -43.13 8.15 -5.39
C LYS A 1066 -42.23 7.12 -6.10
N PRO A 1067 -42.76 6.29 -7.01
CA PRO A 1067 -41.96 5.27 -7.71
C PRO A 1067 -40.72 5.83 -8.41
N GLU A 1068 -40.83 7.01 -9.01
CA GLU A 1068 -39.76 7.72 -9.73
C GLU A 1068 -38.58 8.15 -8.83
N LEU A 1069 -38.77 8.22 -7.51
CA LEU A 1069 -37.75 8.62 -6.54
C LEU A 1069 -37.05 7.44 -5.88
N LEU A 1070 -37.61 6.22 -5.99
CA LEU A 1070 -36.99 5.02 -5.45
C LEU A 1070 -35.64 4.72 -6.11
N ASP A 1071 -35.51 4.97 -7.42
CA ASP A 1071 -34.23 4.81 -8.13
C ASP A 1071 -33.18 5.82 -7.66
N LYS A 1072 -33.59 7.07 -7.39
CA LYS A 1072 -32.70 8.08 -6.82
C LYS A 1072 -32.30 7.73 -5.38
N ALA A 1073 -33.23 7.23 -4.58
CA ALA A 1073 -32.94 6.75 -3.22
C ALA A 1073 -31.93 5.59 -3.24
N GLU A 1074 -32.10 4.63 -4.17
CA GLU A 1074 -31.17 3.54 -4.41
C GLU A 1074 -29.76 4.07 -4.73
N GLU A 1075 -29.65 5.01 -5.66
CA GLU A 1075 -28.37 5.65 -6.03
C GLU A 1075 -27.70 6.31 -4.82
N MET A 1076 -28.45 7.07 -4.03
CA MET A 1076 -27.92 7.75 -2.85
C MET A 1076 -27.40 6.76 -1.80
N PHE A 1077 -28.14 5.71 -1.48
CA PHE A 1077 -27.65 4.70 -0.54
C PHE A 1077 -26.42 3.95 -1.08
N LYS A 1078 -26.35 3.65 -2.38
CA LYS A 1078 -25.14 3.09 -3.02
C LYS A 1078 -23.94 4.03 -2.91
N LYS A 1079 -24.12 5.33 -3.18
CA LYS A 1079 -23.08 6.35 -3.01
C LYS A 1079 -22.60 6.40 -1.56
N GLY A 1080 -23.52 6.43 -0.59
CA GLY A 1080 -23.21 6.40 0.83
C GLY A 1080 -22.41 5.16 1.25
N TYR A 1081 -22.85 3.97 0.82
CA TYR A 1081 -22.16 2.71 1.07
C TYR A 1081 -20.75 2.68 0.46
N LYS A 1082 -20.58 3.10 -0.81
CA LYS A 1082 -19.27 3.16 -1.50
C LYS A 1082 -18.29 4.10 -0.80
N VAL A 1083 -18.76 5.22 -0.25
CA VAL A 1083 -17.91 6.16 0.50
C VAL A 1083 -17.38 5.52 1.78
N GLU A 1084 -18.22 4.81 2.53
CA GLU A 1084 -17.79 4.12 3.75
C GLU A 1084 -16.89 2.91 3.44
N LEU A 1085 -17.15 2.17 2.36
CA LEU A 1085 -16.33 1.03 1.93
C LEU A 1085 -14.87 1.42 1.65
N LYS A 1086 -14.62 2.66 1.19
CA LYS A 1086 -13.26 3.17 0.95
C LYS A 1086 -12.51 3.50 2.25
N LYS A 1087 -13.20 3.69 3.37
CA LYS A 1087 -12.54 3.93 4.66
C LYS A 1087 -11.97 2.59 5.12
N LYS A 1088 -10.68 2.56 5.48
CA LYS A 1088 -9.99 1.34 5.96
C LYS A 1088 -10.49 0.84 7.33
N THR A 1089 -11.59 1.41 7.83
CA THR A 1089 -12.22 1.17 9.13
C THR A 1089 -13.73 1.19 8.92
N TYR A 1090 -14.44 0.21 9.48
CA TYR A 1090 -15.89 0.10 9.34
C TYR A 1090 -16.60 1.17 10.19
N HIS A 1091 -17.77 1.62 9.73
CA HIS A 1091 -18.44 2.78 10.31
C HIS A 1091 -19.97 2.60 10.33
N PRO A 1092 -20.69 3.05 11.37
CA PRO A 1092 -22.15 2.86 11.51
C PRO A 1092 -23.02 3.43 10.37
N LEU A 1093 -22.45 4.28 9.51
CA LEU A 1093 -23.14 4.79 8.32
C LEU A 1093 -23.28 3.72 7.23
N MET A 1094 -22.39 2.73 7.20
CA MET A 1094 -22.51 1.58 6.30
C MET A 1094 -23.76 0.76 6.62
N GLU A 1095 -24.02 0.52 7.91
CA GLU A 1095 -25.25 -0.08 8.42
C GLU A 1095 -26.50 0.67 7.92
N SER A 1096 -26.47 2.00 8.06
CA SER A 1096 -27.58 2.87 7.68
C SER A 1096 -27.84 2.87 6.17
N ALA A 1097 -26.78 2.85 5.36
CA ALA A 1097 -26.88 2.75 3.90
C ALA A 1097 -27.48 1.42 3.45
N LEU A 1098 -27.04 0.30 4.04
CA LEU A 1098 -27.57 -1.03 3.72
C LEU A 1098 -29.02 -1.19 4.17
N LYS A 1099 -29.38 -0.69 5.36
CA LYS A 1099 -30.78 -0.64 5.82
C LYS A 1099 -31.66 0.11 4.82
N GLY A 1100 -31.17 1.25 4.31
CA GLY A 1100 -31.86 2.01 3.26
C GLY A 1100 -32.01 1.23 1.95
N LEU A 1101 -30.96 0.56 1.48
CA LEU A 1101 -31.03 -0.28 0.26
C LEU A 1101 -32.04 -1.41 0.40
N ILE A 1102 -32.06 -2.09 1.55
CA ILE A 1102 -33.05 -3.13 1.86
C ILE A 1102 -34.46 -2.56 1.73
N GLU A 1103 -34.72 -1.42 2.37
CA GLU A 1103 -36.05 -0.80 2.35
C GLU A 1103 -36.47 -0.37 0.94
N VAL A 1104 -35.55 0.19 0.14
CA VAL A 1104 -35.79 0.54 -1.26
C VAL A 1104 -36.10 -0.69 -2.12
N TYR A 1105 -35.29 -1.75 -2.04
CA TYR A 1105 -35.54 -2.97 -2.82
C TYR A 1105 -36.84 -3.66 -2.41
N MET A 1106 -37.21 -3.62 -1.13
CA MET A 1106 -38.49 -4.11 -0.64
C MET A 1106 -39.66 -3.30 -1.24
N ALA A 1107 -39.55 -1.97 -1.28
CA ALA A 1107 -40.54 -1.10 -1.91
C ALA A 1107 -40.67 -1.34 -3.42
N LYS A 1108 -39.55 -1.59 -4.11
CA LYS A 1108 -39.50 -1.94 -5.54
C LYS A 1108 -39.90 -3.41 -5.84
N LYS A 1109 -40.16 -4.22 -4.81
CA LYS A 1109 -40.39 -5.68 -4.89
C LYS A 1109 -39.20 -6.46 -5.48
N GLU A 1110 -38.00 -5.92 -5.43
CA GLU A 1110 -36.74 -6.57 -5.83
C GLU A 1110 -36.17 -7.43 -4.68
N LEU A 1111 -36.97 -8.39 -4.22
CA LEU A 1111 -36.69 -9.21 -3.03
C LEU A 1111 -35.31 -9.92 -3.05
N PRO A 1112 -34.80 -10.43 -4.19
CA PRO A 1112 -33.45 -11.00 -4.24
C PRO A 1112 -32.35 -10.00 -3.88
N ARG A 1113 -32.47 -8.74 -4.31
CA ARG A 1113 -31.51 -7.68 -4.00
C ARG A 1113 -31.63 -7.22 -2.55
N ALA A 1114 -32.86 -7.14 -2.02
CA ALA A 1114 -33.10 -6.91 -0.60
C ALA A 1114 -32.45 -7.99 0.28
N LEU A 1115 -32.54 -9.26 -0.14
CA LEU A 1115 -31.88 -10.38 0.53
C LEU A 1115 -30.36 -10.28 0.48
N VAL A 1116 -29.77 -9.88 -0.66
CA VAL A 1116 -28.31 -9.66 -0.76
C VAL A 1116 -27.87 -8.56 0.19
N CYS A 1117 -28.56 -7.42 0.26
CA CYS A 1117 -28.19 -6.36 1.20
C CYS A 1117 -28.49 -6.71 2.67
N GLY A 1118 -29.55 -7.49 2.92
CA GLY A 1118 -29.93 -7.96 4.25
C GLY A 1118 -28.95 -8.98 4.80
N ARG A 1119 -28.50 -9.89 3.94
CA ARG A 1119 -27.30 -10.68 4.16
C ARG A 1119 -26.17 -9.68 4.44
N HIS A 1120 -25.92 -8.70 3.55
CA HIS A 1120 -24.76 -7.77 3.67
C HIS A 1120 -24.61 -7.17 5.06
N LEU A 1121 -25.76 -6.73 5.56
CA LEU A 1121 -25.91 -6.13 6.86
C LEU A 1121 -25.75 -7.13 8.01
N LEU A 1122 -26.25 -8.36 7.87
CA LEU A 1122 -26.09 -9.41 8.88
C LEU A 1122 -24.62 -9.72 9.09
N GLN A 1123 -23.81 -9.78 8.04
CA GLN A 1123 -22.39 -10.00 8.25
C GLN A 1123 -21.76 -8.90 9.03
N LEU A 1124 -21.92 -7.67 8.56
CA LEU A 1124 -21.28 -6.53 9.17
C LEU A 1124 -21.73 -6.42 10.63
N SER A 1125 -22.99 -6.77 10.92
CA SER A 1125 -23.50 -6.83 12.28
C SER A 1125 -22.82 -7.89 13.13
N VAL A 1126 -22.31 -8.98 12.57
CA VAL A 1126 -21.54 -9.93 13.38
C VAL A 1126 -20.08 -9.59 13.42
N ASP A 1127 -19.49 -9.24 12.30
CA ASP A 1127 -18.06 -8.97 12.23
C ASP A 1127 -17.70 -7.72 13.04
N HIS A 1128 -18.62 -6.74 13.17
CA HIS A 1128 -18.30 -5.43 13.74
C HIS A 1128 -19.28 -4.94 14.81
N TRP A 1129 -20.55 -5.37 14.82
CA TRP A 1129 -21.56 -4.86 15.77
C TRP A 1129 -22.38 -5.98 16.44
N PRO A 1130 -21.74 -6.96 17.12
CA PRO A 1130 -22.41 -8.19 17.56
C PRO A 1130 -23.66 -7.95 18.42
N ASP A 1131 -23.69 -6.86 19.19
CA ASP A 1131 -24.85 -6.44 19.98
C ASP A 1131 -26.09 -6.10 19.15
N LYS A 1132 -25.92 -5.82 17.84
CA LYS A 1132 -26.99 -5.48 16.89
C LYS A 1132 -27.45 -6.67 16.04
N ARG A 1133 -26.77 -7.81 16.12
CA ARG A 1133 -27.04 -9.00 15.29
C ARG A 1133 -28.51 -9.44 15.36
N SER A 1134 -29.03 -9.63 16.57
CA SER A 1134 -30.40 -10.12 16.78
C SER A 1134 -31.44 -9.21 16.09
N ALA A 1135 -31.24 -7.89 16.13
CA ALA A 1135 -32.14 -6.95 15.45
C ALA A 1135 -32.06 -7.03 13.91
N VAL A 1136 -30.90 -7.41 13.35
CA VAL A 1136 -30.73 -7.61 11.91
C VAL A 1136 -31.32 -8.96 11.46
N GLU A 1137 -31.14 -10.02 12.24
CA GLU A 1137 -31.76 -11.34 12.01
C GLU A 1137 -33.29 -11.21 11.96
N ASP A 1138 -33.91 -10.51 12.91
CA ASP A 1138 -35.35 -10.24 12.92
C ASP A 1138 -35.83 -9.51 11.66
N LYS A 1139 -35.03 -8.58 11.14
CA LYS A 1139 -35.34 -7.83 9.92
C LYS A 1139 -35.20 -8.72 8.68
N LEU A 1140 -34.20 -9.59 8.64
CA LEU A 1140 -34.04 -10.62 7.60
C LEU A 1140 -35.19 -11.62 7.56
N VAL A 1141 -35.65 -12.09 8.72
CA VAL A 1141 -36.82 -12.99 8.82
C VAL A 1141 -38.06 -12.34 8.20
N LYS A 1142 -38.27 -11.03 8.40
CA LYS A 1142 -39.37 -10.29 7.76
C LYS A 1142 -39.23 -10.24 6.24
N ILE A 1143 -38.02 -10.06 5.71
CA ILE A 1143 -37.74 -10.07 4.26
C ILE A 1143 -38.03 -11.46 3.67
N TYR A 1144 -37.51 -12.52 4.31
CA TYR A 1144 -37.76 -13.92 3.90
C TYR A 1144 -39.25 -14.26 3.91
N PHE A 1145 -39.99 -13.84 4.93
CA PHE A 1145 -41.43 -14.08 5.02
C PHE A 1145 -42.23 -13.35 3.94
N GLN A 1146 -41.86 -12.11 3.60
CA GLN A 1146 -42.48 -11.40 2.47
C GLN A 1146 -42.13 -12.03 1.13
N ALA A 1147 -40.88 -12.45 0.92
CA ALA A 1147 -40.48 -13.14 -0.28
C ALA A 1147 -41.24 -14.46 -0.47
N TRP A 1148 -41.32 -15.27 0.60
CA TRP A 1148 -42.10 -16.50 0.61
C TRP A 1148 -43.58 -16.28 0.26
N LYS A 1149 -44.22 -15.21 0.76
CA LYS A 1149 -45.61 -14.87 0.42
C LYS A 1149 -45.82 -14.50 -1.05
N VAL A 1150 -44.83 -13.87 -1.69
CA VAL A 1150 -44.90 -13.49 -3.11
C VAL A 1150 -44.70 -14.73 -3.99
N TYR A 1151 -43.69 -15.55 -3.71
CA TYR A 1151 -43.45 -16.79 -4.45
C TYR A 1151 -44.59 -17.79 -4.33
N LYS A 1152 -45.24 -17.90 -3.17
CA LYS A 1152 -46.44 -18.75 -2.99
C LYS A 1152 -47.68 -18.26 -3.76
N LYS A 1153 -47.71 -16.98 -4.18
CA LYS A 1153 -48.78 -16.38 -5.00
C LYS A 1153 -48.52 -16.50 -6.50
N GLU A 1154 -47.29 -16.73 -6.92
CA GLU A 1154 -46.93 -16.99 -8.33
C GLU A 1154 -47.06 -18.49 -8.68
N ASP A 1155 -46.96 -19.38 -7.68
CA ASP A 1155 -47.22 -20.83 -7.78
C ASP A 1155 -48.72 -21.22 -7.60
N SER A 1156 -49.63 -20.26 -7.46
CA SER A 1156 -51.08 -20.44 -7.31
C SER A 1156 -51.85 -19.69 -8.39
#